data_AF-A0A5B9YD83-F1
#
_entry.id   AF-A0A5B9YD83-F1
#
_cell.length_a   1.000
_cell.length_b   1.000
_cell.length_c   1.000
_cell.angle_alpha   90.00
_cell.angle_beta   90.00
_cell.angle_gamma   90.00
#
_symmetry.space_group_name_H-M   'P 1'
#
loop_
_entity.id
_entity.type
_entity.pdbx_description
1 polymer ?
#
loop_
_entity_poly.entity_id
_entity_poly.type
_entity_poly.pdbx_seq_one_letter_code
_entity_poly.pdbx_strand_id
1 'polypeptide(L)'
;MKKNGLRGLVLALVMFVMITSSSIIFAATDVNHPGFRVEGRFLYDSQGEKTILYGINKMVVWMDKDGQPSFSEIAKTGANCVRIVWTTKDGTAEELDTAIRNCRAEHMIPMVELHDATGDFSKLTSLVDWWVDPDTVNVIKKHEEYLLINIGNEVGDANVSDTTFTNGYIEAVTRMRAAGIHVPLIIDASTWGQDINKLQACGPDILAADPDSNLMFSAHLWWPYMYGHSDQKVIDELTESANMGLPLVIGEFANQWEQTTQGQIPYKTIMEYCAKLEIGYLIWSWGPGNNPQTFLDMTTDGTFDTMQDWAKEMVFENQYALANLAEKPASMLTSLPAGMPNEPLPSGNLAQGKTVTYSTKESSAFEGDCITDGDLSTRWASDANSQTDWVCIDLGETKEINEVLIKWENAYATQYQIQVSNDANTWTDVYRTYNGKGGSEDISISASGRYIRIYCTQKYGYTWGYSIYEVGIYGPESKEAASVSPTVAVFDKNVTNQEDLVFTLDSKANILVSVKNGSAILNRGSDYVISGEILTITKEYLANLEKGTIQLTLVYDSGVNPVMNIAIGDTSPISSLSPSRVEFNKKNGADKDITITLNNSNNTLFGIFNGTQSLVQGIDYSVNGKTVIISKSYLATLALGTTNLKFNFEKGTDLSLMVVVTDSSDSSVLVATTAAFEKAAQADINATMILNGNTLASILNGEVALVEGTDYTVNDSTAIISKDYLKTLSIGQTTLTFVFSAGANATLTVTVTNTVPDSAITPTLGEFDIAVPKDMMIELMLNGNTFEKITNGSYTLVKGVDYTINETTITLSKNYLATLKTGTSLLTFVFSGGSSQKLSIKVQDTSTVPPTTSLQVTFSNSNLSEKTNSLMPRFKVTNTGAEAIDLSDVRLRYYFTTDGNQENFFWCDWSQVGNSNVKGTFVKMDNPTEVADCYLEISFLEAAGSIMPNTTTDLQCRFAKSDWTNYNQANDYSFNNNGFDYKTWDKITLYYNDSLISGIEP
;
A
#
# COMPACT_ATOMS: atom_id res chain seq x y z
N MET A 1 43.74 -25.79 60.40
CA MET A 1 45.05 -26.42 60.13
C MET A 1 44.93 -27.27 58.87
N LYS A 2 45.68 -26.91 57.81
CA LYS A 2 46.07 -27.70 56.61
C LYS A 2 44.95 -28.27 55.72
N LYS A 3 45.05 -28.33 54.39
CA LYS A 3 45.80 -27.71 53.27
C LYS A 3 45.30 -28.48 52.03
N ASN A 4 45.08 -27.77 50.91
CA ASN A 4 45.28 -28.14 49.48
C ASN A 4 45.02 -29.60 49.01
N GLY A 5 44.39 -29.91 47.87
CA GLY A 5 43.93 -29.11 46.75
C GLY A 5 43.59 -30.01 45.53
N LEU A 6 42.91 -29.39 44.55
CA LEU A 6 42.84 -29.67 43.11
C LEU A 6 42.35 -31.03 42.53
N ARG A 7 41.28 -30.87 41.74
CA ARG A 7 40.92 -31.48 40.43
C ARG A 7 40.34 -32.90 40.38
N GLY A 8 39.11 -32.99 39.85
CA GLY A 8 38.56 -34.20 39.22
C GLY A 8 37.02 -34.20 39.20
N LEU A 9 36.45 -33.88 38.02
CA LEU A 9 35.09 -34.15 37.52
C LEU A 9 34.04 -34.76 38.49
N VAL A 10 32.91 -34.07 38.69
CA VAL A 10 31.61 -34.70 38.97
C VAL A 10 30.51 -33.95 38.20
N LEU A 11 29.79 -34.72 37.37
CA LEU A 11 28.53 -34.38 36.70
C LEU A 11 27.51 -33.80 37.70
N ALA A 12 26.88 -32.68 37.34
CA ALA A 12 25.63 -32.24 37.94
C ALA A 12 24.60 -31.99 36.83
N LEU A 13 23.63 -32.89 36.76
CA LEU A 13 22.39 -32.76 36.03
C LEU A 13 21.58 -31.60 36.65
N VAL A 14 21.44 -30.49 35.92
CA VAL A 14 20.49 -29.43 36.25
C VAL A 14 19.68 -29.12 35.01
N MET A 15 18.40 -29.51 35.03
CA MET A 15 17.37 -29.01 34.13
C MET A 15 17.35 -27.48 34.22
N PHE A 16 17.81 -26.82 33.17
CA PHE A 16 17.54 -25.40 32.95
C PHE A 16 16.19 -25.32 32.23
N VAL A 17 15.15 -24.96 32.97
CA VAL A 17 13.90 -24.46 32.39
C VAL A 17 14.27 -23.12 31.74
N MET A 18 14.35 -23.08 30.42
CA MET A 18 14.38 -21.82 29.69
C MET A 18 13.01 -21.15 29.89
N ILE A 19 12.96 -20.22 30.83
CA ILE A 19 11.92 -19.18 30.83
C ILE A 19 12.29 -18.28 29.65
N THR A 20 11.65 -18.49 28.50
CA THR A 20 11.59 -17.46 27.46
C THR A 20 10.69 -16.36 28.00
N SER A 21 11.29 -15.38 28.68
CA SER A 21 10.66 -14.08 28.86
C SER A 21 10.54 -13.45 27.49
N SER A 22 9.39 -13.61 26.84
CA SER A 22 8.97 -12.72 25.77
C SER A 22 8.80 -11.34 26.42
N SER A 23 9.86 -10.54 26.36
CA SER A 23 9.78 -9.12 26.67
C SER A 23 8.85 -8.51 25.62
N ILE A 24 7.59 -8.29 26.00
CA ILE A 24 6.71 -7.39 25.27
C ILE A 24 7.33 -6.00 25.42
N ILE A 25 8.04 -5.56 24.39
CA ILE A 25 8.48 -4.17 24.27
C ILE A 25 7.23 -3.38 23.96
N PHE A 26 6.78 -2.58 24.92
CA PHE A 26 5.82 -1.51 24.62
C PHE A 26 6.56 -0.49 23.74
N ALA A 27 6.09 -0.31 22.50
CA ALA A 27 6.45 0.87 21.72
C ALA A 27 5.79 2.07 22.42
N ALA A 28 6.55 2.75 23.28
CA ALA A 28 6.27 4.15 23.54
C ALA A 28 6.39 4.87 22.19
N THR A 29 5.50 5.80 21.90
CA THR A 29 5.58 6.68 20.72
C THR A 29 7.00 7.24 20.61
N ASP A 30 7.76 6.78 19.61
CA ASP A 30 9.05 7.35 19.24
C ASP A 30 8.77 8.59 18.39
N VAL A 31 9.60 9.62 18.53
CA VAL A 31 9.53 10.83 17.69
C VAL A 31 9.67 10.52 16.19
N ASN A 32 10.13 9.32 15.84
CA ASN A 32 10.23 8.83 14.46
C ASN A 32 8.95 8.12 13.95
N HIS A 33 7.96 7.84 14.82
CA HIS A 33 6.72 7.13 14.45
C HIS A 33 5.53 7.74 15.21
N PRO A 34 5.00 8.89 14.74
CA PRO A 34 4.03 9.68 15.49
C PRO A 34 2.60 9.09 15.47
N GLY A 35 2.34 8.06 14.67
CA GLY A 35 1.02 7.46 14.47
C GLY A 35 1.08 5.98 14.13
N PHE A 36 0.47 5.61 13.00
CA PHE A 36 0.55 4.25 12.49
C PHE A 36 1.97 3.86 12.10
N ARG A 37 2.31 2.59 12.32
CA ARG A 37 3.60 2.02 11.95
C ARG A 37 3.48 0.60 11.40
N VAL A 38 4.34 0.27 10.47
CA VAL A 38 4.47 -1.09 9.94
C VAL A 38 5.51 -1.86 10.76
N GLU A 39 5.15 -3.04 11.26
CA GLU A 39 6.07 -3.98 11.87
C GLU A 39 5.95 -5.35 11.21
N GLY A 40 7.02 -5.82 10.58
CA GLY A 40 6.95 -6.98 9.70
C GLY A 40 5.98 -6.71 8.56
N ARG A 41 4.96 -7.56 8.39
CA ARG A 41 3.92 -7.41 7.35
C ARG A 41 2.65 -6.70 7.82
N PHE A 42 2.61 -6.24 9.07
CA PHE A 42 1.38 -5.76 9.70
C PHE A 42 1.45 -4.29 10.04
N LEU A 43 0.30 -3.64 9.98
CA LEU A 43 0.11 -2.27 10.42
C LEU A 43 -0.33 -2.26 11.90
N TYR A 44 0.24 -1.35 12.67
CA TYR A 44 -0.11 -1.12 14.08
C TYR A 44 -0.43 0.36 14.29
N ASP A 45 -1.43 0.64 15.13
CA ASP A 45 -1.77 2.00 15.50
C ASP A 45 -0.80 2.59 16.55
N SER A 46 -1.01 3.86 16.91
CA SER A 46 -0.18 4.57 17.90
C SER A 46 -0.24 3.96 19.31
N GLN A 47 -1.21 3.09 19.59
CA GLN A 47 -1.38 2.37 20.86
C GLN A 47 -0.81 0.93 20.80
N GLY A 48 -0.29 0.50 19.64
CA GLY A 48 0.25 -0.83 19.42
C GLY A 48 -0.80 -1.89 19.08
N GLU A 49 -2.01 -1.48 18.70
CA GLU A 49 -3.07 -2.38 18.23
C GLU A 49 -2.86 -2.72 16.75
N LYS A 50 -2.80 -4.03 16.44
CA LYS A 50 -2.72 -4.51 15.05
C LYS A 50 -3.99 -4.09 14.31
N THR A 51 -3.82 -3.39 13.21
CA THR A 51 -4.92 -2.84 12.40
C THR A 51 -4.89 -3.45 11.01
N ILE A 52 -6.04 -3.98 10.56
CA ILE A 52 -6.22 -4.47 9.18
C ILE A 52 -7.17 -3.51 8.48
N LEU A 53 -6.77 -3.01 7.31
CA LEU A 53 -7.54 -2.00 6.57
C LEU A 53 -8.69 -2.66 5.82
N TYR A 54 -9.93 -2.42 6.26
CA TYR A 54 -11.15 -2.85 5.59
C TYR A 54 -11.99 -1.61 5.29
N GLY A 55 -11.97 -1.20 4.02
CA GLY A 55 -12.39 0.14 3.66
C GLY A 55 -12.98 0.27 2.27
N ILE A 56 -13.20 1.52 1.87
CA ILE A 56 -13.87 1.90 0.63
C ILE A 56 -13.08 3.03 -0.04
N ASN A 57 -12.96 3.00 -1.36
CA ASN A 57 -12.39 4.08 -2.16
C ASN A 57 -13.43 5.19 -2.40
N LYS A 58 -13.04 6.46 -2.30
CA LYS A 58 -13.91 7.62 -2.61
C LYS A 58 -13.18 8.65 -3.46
N MET A 59 -13.81 9.01 -4.58
CA MET A 59 -13.48 10.18 -5.40
C MET A 59 -13.83 11.48 -4.68
N VAL A 60 -12.97 11.93 -3.75
CA VAL A 60 -13.22 13.12 -2.90
C VAL A 60 -12.96 14.40 -3.70
N VAL A 61 -11.79 14.52 -4.34
CA VAL A 61 -11.37 15.78 -4.99
C VAL A 61 -12.29 16.28 -6.10
N TRP A 62 -13.01 15.40 -6.79
CA TRP A 62 -13.92 15.76 -7.89
C TRP A 62 -15.39 15.91 -7.48
N MET A 63 -15.75 15.52 -6.26
CA MET A 63 -17.13 15.50 -5.79
C MET A 63 -17.23 16.28 -4.47
N ASP A 64 -17.13 15.57 -3.35
CA ASP A 64 -17.24 16.11 -2.01
C ASP A 64 -15.84 16.39 -1.51
N LYS A 65 -15.27 17.55 -1.85
CA LYS A 65 -13.85 17.86 -1.58
C LYS A 65 -13.47 17.84 -0.10
N ASP A 66 -14.42 18.13 0.78
CA ASP A 66 -14.31 18.02 2.23
C ASP A 66 -14.69 16.62 2.75
N GLY A 67 -15.10 15.73 1.85
CA GLY A 67 -15.56 14.39 2.10
C GLY A 67 -16.99 14.25 2.62
N GLN A 68 -17.74 15.35 2.77
CA GLN A 68 -19.09 15.33 3.31
C GLN A 68 -20.16 15.54 2.23
N PRO A 69 -21.31 14.81 2.29
CA PRO A 69 -21.74 13.88 3.35
C PRO A 69 -21.17 12.46 3.21
N SER A 70 -20.36 12.18 2.18
CA SER A 70 -19.94 10.83 1.82
C SER A 70 -19.27 10.04 2.95
N PHE A 71 -18.42 10.67 3.78
CA PHE A 71 -17.77 9.97 4.88
C PHE A 71 -18.77 9.51 5.95
N SER A 72 -19.75 10.34 6.31
CA SER A 72 -20.81 9.92 7.25
C SER A 72 -21.64 8.76 6.69
N GLU A 73 -21.89 8.74 5.37
CA GLU A 73 -22.61 7.66 4.72
C GLU A 73 -21.78 6.37 4.60
N ILE A 74 -20.49 6.49 4.28
CA ILE A 74 -19.53 5.36 4.27
C ILE A 74 -19.39 4.79 5.69
N ALA A 75 -19.35 5.61 6.73
CA ALA A 75 -19.19 5.15 8.11
C ALA A 75 -20.31 4.18 8.56
N LYS A 76 -21.52 4.31 8.00
CA LYS A 76 -22.65 3.39 8.25
C LYS A 76 -22.39 1.96 7.78
N THR A 77 -21.43 1.75 6.88
CA THR A 77 -21.00 0.41 6.41
C THR A 77 -20.16 -0.35 7.45
N GLY A 78 -19.62 0.36 8.45
CA GLY A 78 -18.66 -0.19 9.40
C GLY A 78 -17.20 -0.09 8.95
N ALA A 79 -16.92 0.47 7.77
CA ALA A 79 -15.55 0.65 7.28
C ALA A 79 -14.64 1.33 8.31
N ASN A 80 -13.40 0.86 8.41
CA ASN A 80 -12.38 1.46 9.28
C ASN A 80 -11.40 2.34 8.52
N CYS A 81 -11.43 2.33 7.19
CA CYS A 81 -10.52 3.08 6.32
C CYS A 81 -11.28 3.65 5.12
N VAL A 82 -10.88 4.84 4.67
CA VAL A 82 -11.29 5.40 3.37
C VAL A 82 -10.05 5.74 2.58
N ARG A 83 -9.94 5.20 1.36
CA ARG A 83 -8.92 5.63 0.40
C ARG A 83 -9.46 6.84 -0.37
N ILE A 84 -8.87 7.99 -0.08
CA ILE A 84 -9.25 9.32 -0.52
C ILE A 84 -8.50 9.61 -1.81
N VAL A 85 -9.23 9.59 -2.92
CA VAL A 85 -8.71 9.95 -4.24
C VAL A 85 -8.54 11.47 -4.31
N TRP A 86 -7.29 11.89 -4.54
CA TRP A 86 -6.89 13.29 -4.65
C TRP A 86 -6.10 13.56 -5.94
N THR A 87 -5.89 14.83 -6.29
CA THR A 87 -4.99 15.21 -7.39
C THR A 87 -4.21 16.47 -7.05
N THR A 88 -3.03 16.61 -7.63
CA THR A 88 -2.18 17.81 -7.49
C THR A 88 -2.79 19.06 -8.11
N LYS A 89 -3.74 18.89 -9.03
CA LYS A 89 -4.31 19.98 -9.84
C LYS A 89 -5.67 20.47 -9.35
N ASP A 90 -6.52 19.56 -8.87
CA ASP A 90 -7.92 19.87 -8.57
C ASP A 90 -8.15 20.16 -7.08
N GLY A 91 -7.20 19.83 -6.21
CA GLY A 91 -7.27 20.04 -4.77
C GLY A 91 -6.05 20.77 -4.19
N THR A 92 -6.30 21.62 -3.19
CA THR A 92 -5.28 22.35 -2.42
C THR A 92 -4.90 21.61 -1.14
N ALA A 93 -3.78 21.99 -0.50
CA ALA A 93 -3.40 21.45 0.81
C ALA A 93 -4.46 21.75 1.89
N GLU A 94 -5.07 22.93 1.86
CA GLU A 94 -6.13 23.34 2.80
C GLU A 94 -7.43 22.54 2.64
N GLU A 95 -7.85 22.28 1.41
CA GLU A 95 -8.99 21.39 1.14
C GLU A 95 -8.66 19.95 1.60
N LEU A 96 -7.41 19.49 1.39
CA LEU A 96 -6.97 18.17 1.84
C LEU A 96 -6.97 18.04 3.37
N ASP A 97 -6.51 19.06 4.10
CA ASP A 97 -6.57 19.14 5.57
C ASP A 97 -7.98 18.88 6.08
N THR A 98 -8.95 19.54 5.45
CA THR A 98 -10.38 19.40 5.77
C THR A 98 -10.87 17.98 5.52
N ALA A 99 -10.55 17.38 4.37
CA ALA A 99 -10.94 16.02 4.04
C ALA A 99 -10.36 14.97 5.00
N ILE A 100 -9.05 15.03 5.27
CA ILE A 100 -8.36 14.12 6.20
C ILE A 100 -9.02 14.19 7.58
N ARG A 101 -9.28 15.42 8.05
CA ARG A 101 -9.92 15.67 9.34
C ARG A 101 -11.35 15.12 9.41
N ASN A 102 -12.15 15.32 8.36
CA ASN A 102 -13.54 14.85 8.32
C ASN A 102 -13.63 13.33 8.26
N CYS A 103 -12.73 12.67 7.51
CA CYS A 103 -12.63 11.20 7.51
C CYS A 103 -12.35 10.67 8.92
N ARG A 104 -11.39 11.32 9.60
CA ARG A 104 -11.00 10.97 10.96
C ARG A 104 -12.11 11.20 11.98
N ALA A 105 -12.91 12.25 11.82
CA ALA A 105 -14.07 12.55 12.67
C ALA A 105 -15.15 11.46 12.62
N GLU A 106 -15.26 10.75 11.50
CA GLU A 106 -16.11 9.56 11.35
C GLU A 106 -15.45 8.27 11.87
N HIS A 107 -14.32 8.40 12.58
CA HIS A 107 -13.53 7.31 13.14
C HIS A 107 -12.97 6.36 12.07
N MET A 108 -12.70 6.86 10.86
CA MET A 108 -12.09 6.09 9.76
C MET A 108 -10.68 6.59 9.48
N ILE A 109 -9.80 5.68 9.07
CA ILE A 109 -8.40 5.93 8.73
C ILE A 109 -8.36 6.59 7.34
N PRO A 110 -7.88 7.84 7.22
CA PRO A 110 -7.66 8.45 5.91
C PRO A 110 -6.40 7.86 5.27
N MET A 111 -6.57 7.22 4.11
CA MET A 111 -5.48 6.86 3.21
C MET A 111 -5.56 7.75 1.97
N VAL A 112 -4.70 8.76 1.86
CA VAL A 112 -4.76 9.72 0.73
C VAL A 112 -3.86 9.23 -0.40
N GLU A 113 -4.35 9.32 -1.63
CA GLU A 113 -3.60 8.99 -2.84
C GLU A 113 -3.59 10.17 -3.84
N LEU A 114 -2.53 10.29 -4.64
CA LEU A 114 -2.50 11.20 -5.79
C LEU A 114 -2.73 10.46 -7.11
N HIS A 115 -3.82 10.82 -7.79
CA HIS A 115 -4.32 10.09 -8.95
C HIS A 115 -3.68 10.52 -10.28
N ASP A 116 -2.82 11.55 -10.28
CA ASP A 116 -2.32 12.22 -11.50
C ASP A 116 -1.41 11.35 -12.38
N ALA A 117 -0.87 10.25 -11.84
CA ALA A 117 0.15 9.41 -12.45
C ALA A 117 -0.31 8.00 -12.88
N THR A 118 -1.62 7.72 -12.86
CA THR A 118 -2.18 6.42 -13.27
C THR A 118 -1.64 5.98 -14.63
N GLY A 119 -0.91 4.86 -14.65
CA GLY A 119 -0.27 4.29 -15.84
C GLY A 119 0.99 4.99 -16.36
N ASP A 120 1.48 6.05 -15.70
CA ASP A 120 2.61 6.86 -16.19
C ASP A 120 3.69 7.03 -15.11
N PHE A 121 4.72 6.18 -15.19
CA PHE A 121 5.82 6.18 -14.22
C PHE A 121 6.66 7.46 -14.26
N SER A 122 6.66 8.19 -15.39
CA SER A 122 7.45 9.41 -15.53
C SER A 122 6.97 10.55 -14.64
N LYS A 123 5.74 10.45 -14.11
CA LYS A 123 5.14 11.45 -13.22
C LYS A 123 5.40 11.21 -11.73
N LEU A 124 6.03 10.09 -11.35
CA LEU A 124 6.31 9.79 -9.94
C LEU A 124 7.03 10.94 -9.23
N THR A 125 8.01 11.56 -9.88
CA THR A 125 8.74 12.72 -9.34
C THR A 125 7.81 13.90 -9.05
N SER A 126 6.87 14.21 -9.95
CA SER A 126 5.92 15.33 -9.78
C SER A 126 4.94 15.10 -8.62
N LEU A 127 4.54 13.85 -8.38
CA LEU A 127 3.75 13.50 -7.20
C LEU A 127 4.54 13.77 -5.91
N VAL A 128 5.79 13.31 -5.88
CA VAL A 128 6.69 13.52 -4.75
C VAL A 128 6.93 15.02 -4.52
N ASP A 129 7.09 15.82 -5.58
CA ASP A 129 7.23 17.27 -5.48
C ASP A 129 6.06 17.93 -4.73
N TRP A 130 4.83 17.46 -4.98
CA TRP A 130 3.64 17.95 -4.27
C TRP A 130 3.59 17.49 -2.81
N TRP A 131 3.95 16.23 -2.55
CA TRP A 131 3.99 15.70 -1.20
C TRP A 131 5.02 16.41 -0.30
N VAL A 132 6.17 16.80 -0.86
CA VAL A 132 7.23 17.50 -0.12
C VAL A 132 7.09 19.02 -0.13
N ASP A 133 6.02 19.56 -0.73
CA ASP A 133 5.71 20.98 -0.65
C ASP A 133 5.47 21.39 0.81
N PRO A 134 6.00 22.53 1.29
CA PRO A 134 5.88 22.92 2.69
C PRO A 134 4.44 22.99 3.22
N ASP A 135 3.47 23.43 2.41
CA ASP A 135 2.08 23.54 2.85
C ASP A 135 1.46 22.15 3.02
N THR A 136 1.73 21.24 2.09
CA THR A 136 1.33 19.83 2.18
C THR A 136 1.99 19.12 3.36
N VAL A 137 3.29 19.33 3.59
CA VAL A 137 4.02 18.75 4.74
C VAL A 137 3.43 19.24 6.06
N ASN A 138 3.02 20.50 6.15
CA ASN A 138 2.36 21.03 7.36
C ASN A 138 1.03 20.34 7.63
N VAL A 139 0.24 20.07 6.59
CA VAL A 139 -1.01 19.30 6.71
C VAL A 139 -0.73 17.87 7.15
N ILE A 140 0.25 17.19 6.54
CA ILE A 140 0.65 15.83 6.94
C ILE A 140 1.04 15.78 8.41
N LYS A 141 1.90 16.70 8.87
CA LYS A 141 2.35 16.77 10.27
C LYS A 141 1.21 17.04 11.26
N LYS A 142 0.18 17.75 10.85
CA LYS A 142 -1.02 17.96 11.68
C LYS A 142 -1.84 16.67 11.86
N HIS A 143 -1.72 15.73 10.93
CA HIS A 143 -2.54 14.51 10.85
C HIS A 143 -1.75 13.20 11.02
N GLU A 144 -0.45 13.28 11.29
CA GLU A 144 0.49 12.15 11.27
C GLU A 144 0.17 11.03 12.28
N GLU A 145 -0.64 11.32 13.29
CA GLU A 145 -1.13 10.33 14.27
C GLU A 145 -2.00 9.24 13.62
N TYR A 146 -2.70 9.53 12.52
CA TYR A 146 -3.72 8.64 11.94
C TYR A 146 -3.74 8.58 10.41
N LEU A 147 -2.84 9.30 9.73
CA LEU A 147 -2.81 9.40 8.28
C LEU A 147 -1.96 8.29 7.65
N LEU A 148 -2.44 7.76 6.52
CA LEU A 148 -1.68 6.91 5.61
C LEU A 148 -1.56 7.64 4.26
N ILE A 149 -0.42 7.52 3.59
CA ILE A 149 -0.20 8.15 2.28
C ILE A 149 0.14 7.09 1.24
N ASN A 150 -0.71 6.94 0.24
CA ASN A 150 -0.39 6.21 -0.97
C ASN A 150 0.26 7.18 -1.96
N ILE A 151 1.56 6.98 -2.25
CA ILE A 151 2.40 7.99 -2.94
C ILE A 151 1.79 8.41 -4.28
N GLY A 152 1.20 7.46 -5.01
CA GLY A 152 0.43 7.72 -6.20
C GLY A 152 -0.37 6.50 -6.64
N ASN A 153 -1.52 6.75 -7.26
CA ASN A 153 -2.36 5.69 -7.82
C ASN A 153 -1.70 5.03 -9.02
N GLU A 154 -1.57 3.71 -8.98
CA GLU A 154 -1.33 2.87 -10.16
C GLU A 154 -0.17 3.33 -11.06
N VAL A 155 0.94 3.74 -10.46
CA VAL A 155 2.01 4.44 -11.18
C VAL A 155 2.75 3.49 -12.12
N GLY A 156 2.64 3.77 -13.42
CA GLY A 156 3.36 3.07 -14.48
C GLY A 156 2.59 1.95 -15.19
N ASP A 157 3.07 1.63 -16.38
CA ASP A 157 2.52 0.61 -17.28
C ASP A 157 3.30 -0.71 -17.21
N ALA A 158 2.93 -1.68 -18.05
CA ALA A 158 3.59 -2.98 -18.14
C ALA A 158 5.07 -2.92 -18.58
N ASN A 159 5.56 -1.78 -19.09
CA ASN A 159 6.91 -1.64 -19.62
C ASN A 159 7.90 -1.15 -18.56
N VAL A 160 7.43 -0.79 -17.37
CA VAL A 160 8.30 -0.37 -16.27
C VAL A 160 9.13 -1.55 -15.79
N SER A 161 10.45 -1.47 -16.01
CA SER A 161 11.38 -2.51 -15.55
C SER A 161 11.48 -2.54 -14.03
N ASP A 162 11.82 -3.69 -13.45
CA ASP A 162 11.99 -3.87 -12.01
C ASP A 162 13.01 -2.87 -11.43
N THR A 163 14.11 -2.64 -12.16
CA THR A 163 15.13 -1.66 -11.78
C THR A 163 14.58 -0.23 -11.79
N THR A 164 13.79 0.14 -12.81
CA THR A 164 13.16 1.47 -12.89
C THR A 164 12.18 1.68 -11.74
N PHE A 165 11.33 0.67 -11.49
CA PHE A 165 10.34 0.69 -10.42
C PHE A 165 11.02 0.84 -9.04
N THR A 166 12.00 -0.04 -8.76
CA THR A 166 12.76 -0.06 -7.50
C THR A 166 13.48 1.25 -7.25
N ASN A 167 14.29 1.73 -8.20
CA ASN A 167 15.06 2.96 -8.01
C ASN A 167 14.17 4.20 -7.87
N GLY A 168 13.09 4.28 -8.66
CA GLY A 168 12.15 5.41 -8.59
C GLY A 168 11.48 5.52 -7.23
N TYR A 169 11.04 4.39 -6.66
CA TYR A 169 10.40 4.40 -5.34
C TYR A 169 11.39 4.55 -4.18
N ILE A 170 12.63 4.03 -4.30
CA ILE A 170 13.69 4.34 -3.33
C ILE A 170 13.96 5.85 -3.29
N GLU A 171 14.04 6.51 -4.45
CA GLU A 171 14.20 7.97 -4.51
C GLU A 171 12.99 8.70 -3.91
N ALA A 172 11.77 8.29 -4.26
CA ALA A 172 10.54 8.88 -3.75
C ALA A 172 10.47 8.83 -2.22
N VAL A 173 10.68 7.64 -1.64
CA VAL A 173 10.68 7.42 -0.19
C VAL A 173 11.77 8.26 0.47
N THR A 174 13.00 8.23 -0.06
CA THR A 174 14.13 9.01 0.48
C THR A 174 13.79 10.51 0.56
N ARG A 175 13.18 11.06 -0.50
CA ARG A 175 12.78 12.47 -0.54
C ARG A 175 11.68 12.80 0.45
N MET A 176 10.65 11.95 0.57
CA MET A 176 9.56 12.16 1.52
C MET A 176 10.05 12.07 2.98
N ARG A 177 10.91 11.10 3.29
CA ARG A 177 11.54 11.02 4.63
C ARG A 177 12.41 12.24 4.92
N ALA A 178 13.19 12.73 3.95
CA ALA A 178 13.99 13.94 4.11
C ALA A 178 13.16 15.22 4.36
N ALA A 179 11.89 15.25 3.90
CA ALA A 179 10.94 16.33 4.20
C ALA A 179 10.31 16.23 5.61
N GLY A 180 10.61 15.16 6.36
CA GLY A 180 10.07 14.89 7.68
C GLY A 180 8.67 14.25 7.66
N ILE A 181 8.37 13.47 6.62
CA ILE A 181 7.13 12.69 6.52
C ILE A 181 7.40 11.28 7.07
N HIS A 182 6.80 10.95 8.21
CA HIS A 182 7.06 9.69 8.94
C HIS A 182 5.85 8.72 8.99
N VAL A 183 4.73 9.12 8.40
CA VAL A 183 3.54 8.26 8.26
C VAL A 183 3.82 7.02 7.38
N PRO A 184 3.01 5.95 7.46
CA PRO A 184 3.11 4.84 6.54
C PRO A 184 2.94 5.31 5.09
N LEU A 185 3.90 4.95 4.24
CA LEU A 185 3.83 5.21 2.80
C LEU A 185 3.43 3.93 2.06
N ILE A 186 2.44 4.04 1.18
CA ILE A 186 1.88 2.93 0.42
C ILE A 186 2.28 3.09 -1.05
N ILE A 187 2.81 2.01 -1.62
CA ILE A 187 3.26 1.93 -3.01
C ILE A 187 2.35 0.99 -3.78
N ASP A 188 1.65 1.50 -4.79
CA ASP A 188 0.85 0.68 -5.69
C ASP A 188 1.75 -0.13 -6.63
N ALA A 189 1.27 -1.31 -7.03
CA ALA A 189 1.88 -2.07 -8.12
C ALA A 189 1.88 -1.28 -9.43
N SER A 190 2.86 -1.56 -10.30
CA SER A 190 2.84 -1.06 -11.67
C SER A 190 1.83 -1.82 -12.53
N THR A 191 1.82 -1.54 -13.84
CA THR A 191 0.81 -2.09 -14.78
C THR A 191 -0.60 -1.70 -14.35
N TRP A 192 -0.85 -0.40 -14.16
CA TRP A 192 -2.13 0.11 -13.66
C TRP A 192 -2.57 -0.61 -12.37
N GLY A 193 -1.68 -0.72 -11.38
CA GLY A 193 -2.00 -1.35 -10.09
C GLY A 193 -2.05 -2.87 -10.07
N GLN A 194 -1.92 -3.57 -11.21
CA GLN A 194 -2.28 -4.99 -11.29
C GLN A 194 -1.12 -5.98 -11.13
N ASP A 195 0.13 -5.54 -11.24
CA ASP A 195 1.30 -6.44 -11.26
C ASP A 195 1.84 -6.73 -9.86
N ILE A 196 1.15 -7.60 -9.12
CA ILE A 196 1.58 -8.04 -7.79
C ILE A 196 2.95 -8.75 -7.79
N ASN A 197 3.32 -9.40 -8.90
CA ASN A 197 4.63 -10.04 -9.05
C ASN A 197 5.76 -8.99 -9.04
N LYS A 198 5.51 -7.80 -9.59
CA LYS A 198 6.43 -6.65 -9.46
C LYS A 198 6.70 -6.31 -8.01
N LEU A 199 5.65 -6.27 -7.18
CA LEU A 199 5.76 -5.95 -5.76
C LEU A 199 6.51 -7.04 -4.99
N GLN A 200 6.25 -8.31 -5.30
CA GLN A 200 6.98 -9.44 -4.71
C GLN A 200 8.48 -9.38 -5.08
N ALA A 201 8.80 -9.05 -6.34
CA ALA A 201 10.19 -8.97 -6.81
C ALA A 201 10.95 -7.75 -6.27
N CYS A 202 10.32 -6.56 -6.28
CA CYS A 202 10.97 -5.28 -5.97
C CYS A 202 10.80 -4.86 -4.50
N GLY A 203 9.71 -5.29 -3.86
CA GLY A 203 9.30 -4.85 -2.53
C GLY A 203 10.35 -5.04 -1.44
N PRO A 204 11.06 -6.19 -1.35
CA PRO A 204 12.11 -6.40 -0.36
C PRO A 204 13.23 -5.35 -0.39
N ASP A 205 13.67 -4.94 -1.59
CA ASP A 205 14.73 -3.94 -1.75
C ASP A 205 14.24 -2.53 -1.39
N ILE A 206 12.99 -2.20 -1.76
CA ILE A 206 12.36 -0.92 -1.40
C ILE A 206 12.15 -0.82 0.12
N LEU A 207 11.69 -1.90 0.76
CA LEU A 207 11.54 -1.98 2.22
C LEU A 207 12.87 -1.77 2.93
N ALA A 208 13.93 -2.43 2.45
CA ALA A 208 15.27 -2.32 3.03
C ALA A 208 15.87 -0.90 2.91
N ALA A 209 15.39 -0.11 1.95
CA ALA A 209 15.85 1.25 1.71
C ALA A 209 15.12 2.32 2.54
N ASP A 210 13.94 2.04 3.10
CA ASP A 210 13.22 3.00 3.95
C ASP A 210 13.87 3.10 5.35
N PRO A 211 14.47 4.25 5.71
CA PRO A 211 15.07 4.42 7.04
C PRO A 211 14.07 4.27 8.18
N ASP A 212 12.79 4.53 7.93
CA ASP A 212 11.73 4.43 8.96
C ASP A 212 11.15 3.01 9.07
N SER A 213 11.45 2.13 8.10
CA SER A 213 10.83 0.81 7.96
C SER A 213 9.29 0.86 8.03
N ASN A 214 8.69 1.90 7.46
CA ASN A 214 7.27 2.23 7.58
C ASN A 214 6.60 2.31 6.19
N LEU A 215 6.75 1.24 5.39
CA LEU A 215 6.14 1.11 4.06
C LEU A 215 5.12 -0.03 4.00
N MET A 216 4.10 0.14 3.18
CA MET A 216 3.22 -0.94 2.71
C MET A 216 3.13 -0.92 1.19
N PHE A 217 2.59 -1.99 0.62
CA PHE A 217 2.33 -2.12 -0.80
C PHE A 217 0.84 -2.36 -1.06
N SER A 218 0.38 -1.92 -2.22
CA SER A 218 -1.01 -2.03 -2.65
C SER A 218 -1.11 -2.66 -4.04
N ALA A 219 -2.00 -3.63 -4.22
CA ALA A 219 -2.33 -4.19 -5.53
C ALA A 219 -3.83 -4.01 -5.82
N HIS A 220 -4.16 -3.69 -7.06
CA HIS A 220 -5.52 -3.47 -7.54
C HIS A 220 -5.92 -4.67 -8.40
N LEU A 221 -6.78 -5.53 -7.86
CA LEU A 221 -7.08 -6.83 -8.45
C LEU A 221 -8.22 -6.74 -9.46
N TRP A 222 -8.04 -5.89 -10.48
CA TRP A 222 -8.88 -5.79 -11.67
C TRP A 222 -8.67 -6.99 -12.61
N TRP A 223 -8.84 -8.21 -12.09
CA TRP A 223 -8.50 -9.49 -12.73
C TRP A 223 -9.74 -10.29 -13.17
N PRO A 224 -10.44 -9.89 -14.25
CA PRO A 224 -11.63 -10.58 -14.69
C PRO A 224 -11.32 -11.93 -15.34
N TYR A 225 -12.24 -12.89 -15.22
CA TYR A 225 -12.06 -14.24 -15.82
C TYR A 225 -11.82 -14.21 -17.33
N MET A 226 -12.35 -13.21 -18.05
CA MET A 226 -12.15 -13.06 -19.50
C MET A 226 -10.69 -12.89 -19.93
N TYR A 227 -9.80 -12.44 -19.03
CA TYR A 227 -8.37 -12.31 -19.30
C TYR A 227 -7.55 -13.51 -18.80
N GLY A 228 -8.23 -14.63 -18.48
CA GLY A 228 -7.59 -15.88 -18.05
C GLY A 228 -7.20 -15.89 -16.57
N HIS A 229 -7.64 -14.91 -15.79
CA HIS A 229 -7.51 -14.93 -14.33
C HIS A 229 -8.43 -15.97 -13.71
N SER A 230 -8.10 -16.41 -12.49
CA SER A 230 -8.85 -17.44 -11.77
C SER A 230 -8.79 -17.21 -10.27
N ASP A 231 -9.71 -17.84 -9.54
CA ASP A 231 -9.67 -17.91 -8.08
C ASP A 231 -8.34 -18.47 -7.58
N GLN A 232 -7.80 -19.52 -8.23
CA GLN A 232 -6.52 -20.10 -7.85
C GLN A 232 -5.37 -19.10 -7.98
N LYS A 233 -5.36 -18.26 -9.03
CA LYS A 233 -4.36 -17.20 -9.16
C LYS A 233 -4.41 -16.24 -7.97
N VAL A 234 -5.60 -15.80 -7.55
CA VAL A 234 -5.75 -14.95 -6.36
C VAL A 234 -5.18 -15.64 -5.11
N ILE A 235 -5.52 -16.92 -4.92
CA ILE A 235 -5.05 -17.70 -3.78
C ILE A 235 -3.53 -17.76 -3.75
N ASP A 236 -2.91 -18.12 -4.88
CA ASP A 236 -1.46 -18.32 -4.99
C ASP A 236 -0.73 -17.00 -4.71
N GLU A 237 -1.14 -15.91 -5.36
CA GLU A 237 -0.47 -14.61 -5.30
C GLU A 237 -0.58 -13.94 -3.91
N LEU A 238 -1.75 -14.02 -3.26
CA LEU A 238 -1.92 -13.52 -1.90
C LEU A 238 -1.15 -14.37 -0.89
N THR A 239 -1.17 -15.69 -1.04
CA THR A 239 -0.45 -16.62 -0.15
C THR A 239 1.06 -16.46 -0.26
N GLU A 240 1.58 -16.30 -1.48
CA GLU A 240 2.98 -16.01 -1.73
C GLU A 240 3.40 -14.70 -1.07
N SER A 241 2.66 -13.62 -1.31
CA SER A 241 2.92 -12.30 -0.71
C SER A 241 2.94 -12.36 0.82
N ALA A 242 1.99 -13.07 1.43
CA ALA A 242 1.96 -13.27 2.88
C ALA A 242 3.14 -14.11 3.40
N ASN A 243 3.52 -15.18 2.69
CA ASN A 243 4.66 -16.03 3.05
C ASN A 243 6.01 -15.31 2.94
N MET A 244 6.12 -14.35 2.01
CA MET A 244 7.27 -13.47 1.87
C MET A 244 7.35 -12.41 2.99
N GLY A 245 6.28 -12.25 3.77
CA GLY A 245 6.20 -11.20 4.79
C GLY A 245 6.00 -9.80 4.17
N LEU A 246 5.44 -9.71 2.96
CA LEU A 246 5.17 -8.43 2.32
C LEU A 246 4.00 -7.71 3.03
N PRO A 247 4.17 -6.46 3.50
CA PRO A 247 3.08 -5.67 4.07
C PRO A 247 2.14 -5.22 2.94
N LEU A 248 1.09 -6.00 2.68
CA LEU A 248 0.21 -5.85 1.52
C LEU A 248 -1.21 -5.44 1.93
N VAL A 249 -1.82 -4.58 1.11
CA VAL A 249 -3.27 -4.30 1.07
C VAL A 249 -3.78 -4.48 -0.36
N ILE A 250 -5.03 -4.90 -0.55
CA ILE A 250 -5.69 -4.85 -1.85
C ILE A 250 -6.41 -3.51 -1.97
N GLY A 251 -5.78 -2.57 -2.68
CA GLY A 251 -6.19 -1.17 -2.73
C GLY A 251 -7.46 -0.93 -3.54
N GLU A 252 -7.74 -1.76 -4.55
CA GLU A 252 -8.95 -1.66 -5.36
C GLU A 252 -9.39 -3.01 -5.91
N PHE A 253 -10.71 -3.22 -5.91
CA PHE A 253 -11.41 -4.26 -6.65
C PHE A 253 -12.93 -4.02 -6.55
N ALA A 254 -13.69 -4.61 -7.46
CA ALA A 254 -15.16 -4.65 -7.40
C ALA A 254 -15.66 -6.05 -7.81
N ASN A 255 -16.98 -6.21 -7.96
CA ASN A 255 -17.57 -7.47 -8.39
C ASN A 255 -17.25 -7.83 -9.86
N GLN A 256 -16.97 -6.83 -10.70
CA GLN A 256 -16.72 -7.00 -12.13
C GLN A 256 -15.94 -5.82 -12.73
N TRP A 257 -15.25 -6.07 -13.84
CA TRP A 257 -14.58 -5.07 -14.68
C TRP A 257 -15.51 -4.53 -15.78
N GLU A 258 -16.34 -5.39 -16.36
CA GLU A 258 -17.34 -5.08 -17.38
C GLU A 258 -18.69 -5.70 -17.01
N GLN A 259 -19.80 -5.12 -17.49
CA GLN A 259 -21.17 -5.64 -17.28
C GLN A 259 -21.47 -6.92 -18.10
N THR A 260 -20.57 -7.91 -18.03
CA THR A 260 -20.72 -9.20 -18.69
C THR A 260 -20.37 -10.32 -17.71
N THR A 261 -20.93 -11.51 -17.92
CA THR A 261 -20.61 -12.66 -17.06
C THR A 261 -19.12 -13.01 -17.07
N GLN A 262 -18.41 -12.79 -18.19
CA GLN A 262 -16.96 -13.03 -18.27
C GLN A 262 -16.13 -11.88 -17.69
N GLY A 263 -16.70 -10.68 -17.57
CA GLY A 263 -16.09 -9.53 -16.90
C GLY A 263 -16.10 -9.61 -15.38
N GLN A 264 -16.68 -10.66 -14.79
CA GLN A 264 -16.65 -10.90 -13.35
C GLN A 264 -15.22 -11.08 -12.83
N ILE A 265 -14.99 -10.54 -11.64
CA ILE A 265 -13.74 -10.66 -10.89
C ILE A 265 -13.96 -11.68 -9.76
N PRO A 266 -12.94 -12.46 -9.35
CA PRO A 266 -13.02 -13.39 -8.22
C PRO A 266 -13.10 -12.69 -6.84
N TYR A 267 -13.97 -11.68 -6.68
CA TYR A 267 -14.05 -10.82 -5.49
C TYR A 267 -14.30 -11.58 -4.18
N LYS A 268 -15.08 -12.66 -4.22
CA LYS A 268 -15.33 -13.52 -3.05
C LYS A 268 -14.06 -14.18 -2.55
N THR A 269 -13.26 -14.70 -3.49
CA THR A 269 -11.97 -15.34 -3.19
C THR A 269 -10.96 -14.32 -2.71
N ILE A 270 -10.94 -13.11 -3.30
CA ILE A 270 -10.13 -11.99 -2.82
C ILE A 270 -10.45 -11.70 -1.35
N MET A 271 -11.72 -11.46 -0.99
CA MET A 271 -12.13 -11.13 0.37
C MET A 271 -11.83 -12.28 1.36
N GLU A 272 -12.13 -13.52 0.98
CA GLU A 272 -11.86 -14.70 1.82
C GLU A 272 -10.37 -14.86 2.14
N TYR A 273 -9.50 -14.78 1.12
CA TYR A 273 -8.07 -14.97 1.33
C TYR A 273 -7.38 -13.76 1.94
N CYS A 274 -7.88 -12.55 1.68
CA CYS A 274 -7.47 -11.37 2.43
C CYS A 274 -7.73 -11.58 3.93
N ALA A 275 -8.95 -11.99 4.31
CA ALA A 275 -9.29 -12.26 5.70
C ALA A 275 -8.44 -13.38 6.33
N LYS A 276 -8.28 -14.52 5.64
CA LYS A 276 -7.49 -15.67 6.12
C LYS A 276 -6.01 -15.35 6.31
N LEU A 277 -5.47 -14.48 5.46
CA LEU A 277 -4.07 -14.08 5.47
C LEU A 277 -3.86 -12.76 6.21
N GLU A 278 -4.88 -12.17 6.81
CA GLU A 278 -4.80 -10.88 7.51
C GLU A 278 -4.23 -9.76 6.60
N ILE A 279 -4.64 -9.74 5.34
CA ILE A 279 -4.37 -8.70 4.33
C ILE A 279 -5.62 -7.81 4.26
N GLY A 280 -5.43 -6.50 4.28
CA GLY A 280 -6.55 -5.55 4.15
C GLY A 280 -7.10 -5.51 2.72
N TYR A 281 -8.33 -5.04 2.55
CA TYR A 281 -8.92 -4.78 1.24
C TYR A 281 -9.80 -3.52 1.24
N LEU A 282 -9.84 -2.84 0.09
CA LEU A 282 -10.63 -1.63 -0.12
C LEU A 282 -11.52 -1.78 -1.36
N ILE A 283 -12.84 -1.61 -1.17
CA ILE A 283 -13.83 -1.81 -2.24
C ILE A 283 -13.88 -0.56 -3.13
N TRP A 284 -13.88 -0.75 -4.45
CA TRP A 284 -14.08 0.32 -5.44
C TRP A 284 -15.56 0.39 -5.88
N SER A 285 -16.25 1.53 -5.84
CA SER A 285 -15.95 2.75 -5.07
C SER A 285 -17.26 3.42 -4.62
N TRP A 286 -17.21 4.25 -3.57
CA TRP A 286 -18.39 5.01 -3.14
C TRP A 286 -18.77 6.06 -4.19
N GLY A 287 -19.93 5.85 -4.81
CA GLY A 287 -20.40 6.67 -5.93
C GLY A 287 -21.36 7.79 -5.52
N PRO A 288 -21.96 8.49 -6.49
CA PRO A 288 -21.64 8.41 -7.91
C PRO A 288 -20.24 8.97 -8.22
N GLY A 289 -19.62 8.54 -9.32
CA GLY A 289 -18.33 9.08 -9.77
C GLY A 289 -17.75 8.42 -11.01
N ASN A 290 -18.04 7.12 -11.22
CA ASN A 290 -17.53 6.36 -12.34
C ASN A 290 -18.32 6.67 -13.63
N ASN A 291 -17.84 7.61 -14.46
CA ASN A 291 -18.47 7.96 -15.74
C ASN A 291 -17.56 7.56 -16.92
N PRO A 292 -18.01 6.68 -17.85
CA PRO A 292 -19.37 6.16 -18.02
C PRO A 292 -19.68 4.86 -17.25
N GLN A 293 -18.74 4.33 -16.46
CA GLN A 293 -18.85 3.03 -15.80
C GLN A 293 -19.66 3.06 -14.49
N THR A 294 -20.87 3.61 -14.50
CA THR A 294 -21.67 3.84 -13.27
C THR A 294 -22.09 2.54 -12.55
N PHE A 295 -21.83 1.39 -13.15
CA PHE A 295 -22.03 0.08 -12.51
C PHE A 295 -20.96 -0.27 -11.48
N LEU A 296 -19.83 0.46 -11.47
CA LEU A 296 -18.78 0.36 -10.47
C LEU A 296 -19.06 1.24 -9.24
N ASP A 297 -20.07 2.11 -9.31
CA ASP A 297 -20.48 2.93 -8.18
C ASP A 297 -21.22 2.07 -7.14
N MET A 298 -20.77 2.04 -5.90
CA MET A 298 -21.45 1.30 -4.82
C MET A 298 -22.85 1.84 -4.53
N THR A 299 -23.09 3.13 -4.76
CA THR A 299 -24.33 3.87 -4.48
C THR A 299 -24.72 4.69 -5.70
N THR A 300 -26.02 4.93 -5.91
CA THR A 300 -26.47 5.69 -7.09
C THR A 300 -26.48 7.20 -6.87
N ASP A 301 -26.55 7.67 -5.62
CA ASP A 301 -26.64 9.10 -5.27
C ASP A 301 -25.73 9.55 -4.12
N GLY A 302 -24.82 8.69 -3.66
CA GLY A 302 -23.91 9.00 -2.56
C GLY A 302 -24.45 8.71 -1.16
N THR A 303 -25.70 8.26 -1.04
CA THR A 303 -26.29 7.89 0.24
C THR A 303 -26.27 6.39 0.48
N PHE A 304 -26.17 5.99 1.75
CA PHE A 304 -26.13 4.58 2.15
C PHE A 304 -27.36 3.80 1.70
N ASP A 305 -28.53 4.43 1.68
CA ASP A 305 -29.80 3.78 1.33
C ASP A 305 -29.89 3.41 -0.15
N THR A 306 -29.05 4.00 -1.01
CA THR A 306 -29.02 3.71 -2.46
C THR A 306 -27.93 2.73 -2.87
N MET A 307 -27.37 2.00 -1.91
CA MET A 307 -26.36 0.98 -2.21
C MET A 307 -26.89 -0.09 -3.16
N GLN A 308 -26.10 -0.41 -4.19
CA GLN A 308 -26.40 -1.44 -5.17
C GLN A 308 -26.24 -2.84 -4.56
N ASP A 309 -26.93 -3.83 -5.14
CA ASP A 309 -27.00 -5.19 -4.56
C ASP A 309 -25.64 -5.88 -4.45
N TRP A 310 -24.76 -5.71 -5.44
CA TRP A 310 -23.41 -6.28 -5.39
C TRP A 310 -22.56 -5.66 -4.27
N ALA A 311 -22.75 -4.36 -4.00
CA ALA A 311 -22.04 -3.66 -2.94
C ALA A 311 -22.56 -4.10 -1.57
N LYS A 312 -23.88 -4.30 -1.42
CA LYS A 312 -24.47 -4.88 -0.19
C LYS A 312 -23.91 -6.27 0.10
N GLU A 313 -23.71 -7.10 -0.91
CA GLU A 313 -23.10 -8.42 -0.74
C GLU A 313 -21.68 -8.32 -0.16
N MET A 314 -20.84 -7.45 -0.72
CA MET A 314 -19.47 -7.26 -0.23
C MET A 314 -19.40 -6.59 1.15
N VAL A 315 -20.38 -5.76 1.49
CA VAL A 315 -20.39 -5.02 2.76
C VAL A 315 -21.00 -5.86 3.90
N PHE A 316 -22.08 -6.59 3.66
CA PHE A 316 -22.87 -7.22 4.74
C PHE A 316 -22.99 -8.73 4.66
N GLU A 317 -22.85 -9.34 3.48
CA GLU A 317 -23.16 -10.75 3.29
C GLU A 317 -21.91 -11.61 3.42
N ASN A 318 -21.99 -12.67 4.24
CA ASN A 318 -20.91 -13.64 4.52
C ASN A 318 -19.88 -13.19 5.59
N GLN A 319 -19.17 -14.16 6.17
CA GLN A 319 -18.25 -13.92 7.30
C GLN A 319 -17.02 -13.08 6.96
N TYR A 320 -16.70 -12.93 5.67
CA TYR A 320 -15.60 -12.12 5.17
C TYR A 320 -16.06 -10.75 4.65
N ALA A 321 -17.33 -10.39 4.84
CA ALA A 321 -17.84 -9.07 4.45
C ALA A 321 -17.20 -7.95 5.27
N LEU A 322 -17.14 -6.75 4.69
CA LEU A 322 -16.50 -5.59 5.33
C LEU A 322 -17.07 -5.31 6.72
N ALA A 323 -18.40 -5.25 6.89
CA ALA A 323 -19.03 -4.96 8.17
C ALA A 323 -18.78 -6.02 9.25
N ASN A 324 -18.38 -7.24 8.85
CA ASN A 324 -18.12 -8.35 9.77
C ASN A 324 -16.64 -8.45 10.19
N LEU A 325 -15.74 -7.81 9.44
CA LEU A 325 -14.29 -7.83 9.67
C LEU A 325 -13.73 -6.49 10.14
N ALA A 326 -14.30 -5.37 9.69
CA ALA A 326 -13.79 -4.04 9.96
C ALA A 326 -13.89 -3.71 11.45
N GLU A 327 -12.74 -3.45 12.06
CA GLU A 327 -12.64 -2.95 13.43
C GLU A 327 -11.92 -1.60 13.41
N LYS A 328 -12.54 -0.58 13.99
CA LYS A 328 -11.94 0.75 14.17
C LYS A 328 -10.98 0.67 15.35
N PRO A 329 -9.65 0.88 15.16
CA PRO A 329 -8.70 0.71 16.25
C PRO A 329 -8.94 1.75 17.34
N ALA A 330 -8.49 1.49 18.56
CA ALA A 330 -8.79 2.32 19.72
C ALA A 330 -8.26 3.76 19.58
N SER A 331 -7.10 3.94 18.96
CA SER A 331 -6.60 5.27 18.56
C SER A 331 -7.65 6.03 17.76
N MET A 332 -8.45 5.34 16.93
CA MET A 332 -9.43 5.95 16.05
C MET A 332 -10.77 6.28 16.73
N LEU A 333 -11.03 5.74 17.92
CA LEU A 333 -12.28 5.98 18.65
C LEU A 333 -12.25 7.26 19.50
N THR A 334 -11.08 7.88 19.66
CA THR A 334 -10.98 9.20 20.29
C THR A 334 -11.74 10.25 19.50
N SER A 335 -12.49 11.11 20.19
CA SER A 335 -13.23 12.19 19.53
C SER A 335 -12.26 13.30 19.09
N LEU A 336 -12.08 13.47 17.78
CA LEU A 336 -11.57 14.74 17.28
C LEU A 336 -12.53 15.89 17.65
N PRO A 337 -12.07 17.15 17.74
CA PRO A 337 -12.96 18.30 17.64
C PRO A 337 -13.81 18.22 16.38
N ALA A 338 -15.10 18.54 16.49
CA ALA A 338 -16.06 18.51 15.38
C ALA A 338 -15.57 19.37 14.20
N GLY A 339 -15.13 18.73 13.10
CA GLY A 339 -14.77 19.36 11.82
C GLY A 339 -13.69 20.45 11.88
N MET A 340 -13.22 20.93 10.72
CA MET A 340 -12.90 22.36 10.62
C MET A 340 -14.25 23.07 10.56
N PRO A 341 -14.47 24.14 11.34
CA PRO A 341 -15.71 24.87 11.21
C PRO A 341 -15.79 25.49 9.81
N ASN A 342 -17.01 25.69 9.31
CA ASN A 342 -17.21 26.33 8.02
C ASN A 342 -16.57 27.73 8.02
N GLU A 343 -15.87 28.07 6.94
CA GLU A 343 -15.29 29.39 6.77
C GLU A 343 -16.40 30.45 6.69
N PRO A 344 -16.35 31.51 7.52
CA PRO A 344 -17.20 32.67 7.32
C PRO A 344 -17.04 33.24 5.92
N LEU A 345 -18.05 33.99 5.45
CA LEU A 345 -17.89 34.77 4.23
C LEU A 345 -16.72 35.77 4.34
N PRO A 346 -16.14 36.20 3.20
CA PRO A 346 -15.02 37.13 3.20
C PRO A 346 -15.20 38.35 4.11
N SER A 347 -14.09 38.85 4.65
CA SER A 347 -14.09 40.04 5.50
C SER A 347 -14.64 41.27 4.75
N GLY A 348 -15.25 42.19 5.49
CA GLY A 348 -15.90 43.37 4.90
C GLY A 348 -17.36 43.15 4.48
N ASN A 349 -18.01 42.07 4.93
CA ASN A 349 -19.45 41.87 4.75
C ASN A 349 -20.26 42.97 5.47
N LEU A 350 -20.83 43.91 4.71
CA LEU A 350 -21.62 45.02 5.22
C LEU A 350 -22.92 44.58 5.90
N ALA A 351 -23.37 43.34 5.65
CA ALA A 351 -24.52 42.73 6.30
C ALA A 351 -24.19 42.06 7.64
N GLN A 352 -22.92 41.88 8.00
CA GLN A 352 -22.52 41.19 9.23
C GLN A 352 -23.14 41.85 10.47
N GLY A 353 -23.89 41.08 11.25
CA GLY A 353 -24.57 41.50 12.47
C GLY A 353 -25.70 42.52 12.26
N LYS A 354 -26.19 42.71 11.03
CA LYS A 354 -27.28 43.62 10.72
C LYS A 354 -28.64 42.97 10.99
N THR A 355 -29.66 43.80 11.24
CA THR A 355 -31.01 43.31 11.50
C THR A 355 -31.67 42.80 10.23
N VAL A 356 -32.33 41.65 10.32
CA VAL A 356 -33.04 41.03 9.20
C VAL A 356 -34.55 41.01 9.45
N THR A 357 -35.31 41.34 8.41
CA THR A 357 -36.76 41.16 8.36
C THR A 357 -37.11 40.18 7.24
N TYR A 358 -38.18 39.42 7.38
CA TYR A 358 -38.51 38.35 6.43
C TYR A 358 -40.02 38.14 6.30
N SER A 359 -40.45 37.48 5.22
CA SER A 359 -41.88 37.20 4.97
C SER A 359 -42.46 36.12 5.87
N THR A 360 -41.79 34.97 5.94
CA THR A 360 -42.23 33.78 6.68
C THR A 360 -41.03 33.06 7.27
N LYS A 361 -41.28 32.12 8.19
CA LYS A 361 -40.27 31.19 8.70
C LYS A 361 -40.85 29.80 8.93
N GLU A 362 -40.00 28.79 8.84
CA GLU A 362 -40.33 27.38 9.12
C GLU A 362 -40.58 27.16 10.63
N SER A 363 -39.69 27.68 11.49
CA SER A 363 -39.82 27.62 12.95
C SER A 363 -39.01 28.74 13.63
N SER A 364 -39.10 28.87 14.95
CA SER A 364 -38.29 29.84 15.72
C SER A 364 -36.79 29.54 15.73
N ALA A 365 -36.35 28.38 15.24
CA ALA A 365 -34.93 28.06 15.08
C ALA A 365 -34.34 28.57 13.76
N PHE A 366 -35.19 29.01 12.81
CA PHE A 366 -34.78 29.37 11.44
C PHE A 366 -35.19 30.81 11.11
N GLU A 367 -34.70 31.76 11.91
CA GLU A 367 -35.06 33.18 11.80
C GLU A 367 -34.13 33.93 10.82
N GLY A 368 -34.51 35.16 10.46
CA GLY A 368 -33.77 35.95 9.47
C GLY A 368 -32.36 36.30 9.89
N ASP A 369 -32.12 36.58 11.18
CA ASP A 369 -30.81 37.05 11.66
C ASP A 369 -29.70 36.01 11.45
N CYS A 370 -30.05 34.74 11.27
CA CYS A 370 -29.14 33.66 10.91
C CYS A 370 -28.40 33.91 9.58
N ILE A 371 -28.93 34.73 8.66
CA ILE A 371 -28.23 34.98 7.38
C ILE A 371 -27.15 36.06 7.46
N THR A 372 -26.92 36.61 8.66
CA THR A 372 -26.00 37.73 8.92
C THR A 372 -25.13 37.51 10.14
N ASP A 373 -25.18 36.34 10.77
CA ASP A 373 -24.48 36.05 12.02
C ASP A 373 -23.06 35.50 11.78
N GLY A 374 -22.69 35.22 10.53
CA GLY A 374 -21.38 34.68 10.16
C GLY A 374 -21.20 33.19 10.52
N ASP A 375 -22.27 32.52 10.93
CA ASP A 375 -22.28 31.11 11.31
C ASP A 375 -23.02 30.28 10.25
N LEU A 376 -22.25 29.64 9.36
CA LEU A 376 -22.80 28.77 8.31
C LEU A 376 -23.44 27.47 8.84
N SER A 377 -23.55 27.28 10.16
CA SER A 377 -24.36 26.21 10.76
C SER A 377 -25.80 26.63 11.09
N THR A 378 -26.08 27.94 11.11
CA THR A 378 -27.44 28.48 11.26
C THR A 378 -28.02 28.82 9.88
N ARG A 379 -29.34 28.91 9.77
CA ARG A 379 -29.99 29.24 8.49
C ARG A 379 -31.34 29.91 8.71
N TRP A 380 -31.71 30.80 7.80
CA TRP A 380 -33.11 31.13 7.61
C TRP A 380 -33.79 30.08 6.75
N ALA A 381 -35.04 29.77 7.07
CA ALA A 381 -35.88 28.87 6.30
C ALA A 381 -37.30 29.41 6.24
N SER A 382 -37.87 29.51 5.05
CA SER A 382 -39.24 29.98 4.84
C SER A 382 -40.28 28.89 5.12
N ASP A 383 -41.55 29.28 5.27
CA ASP A 383 -42.66 28.31 5.35
C ASP A 383 -42.72 27.46 4.07
N ALA A 384 -42.66 26.14 4.22
CA ALA A 384 -42.72 25.19 3.12
C ALA A 384 -43.96 25.36 2.22
N ASN A 385 -45.08 25.86 2.76
CA ASN A 385 -46.32 26.08 2.01
C ASN A 385 -46.34 27.39 1.21
N SER A 386 -45.44 28.33 1.52
CA SER A 386 -45.38 29.61 0.84
C SER A 386 -44.85 29.45 -0.58
N GLN A 387 -45.41 30.20 -1.52
CA GLN A 387 -45.02 30.16 -2.93
C GLN A 387 -43.92 31.17 -3.26
N THR A 388 -43.92 32.30 -2.56
CA THR A 388 -42.95 33.38 -2.73
C THR A 388 -42.58 33.91 -1.34
N ASP A 389 -41.30 34.11 -1.09
CA ASP A 389 -40.80 34.63 0.18
C ASP A 389 -39.66 35.60 -0.03
N TRP A 390 -39.32 36.32 1.04
CA TRP A 390 -38.20 37.24 1.01
C TRP A 390 -37.52 37.39 2.35
N VAL A 391 -36.23 37.75 2.29
CA VAL A 391 -35.41 38.20 3.42
C VAL A 391 -34.80 39.54 3.07
N CYS A 392 -34.82 40.48 4.02
CA CYS A 392 -34.44 41.87 3.87
C CYS A 392 -33.48 42.26 4.99
N ILE A 393 -32.31 42.78 4.61
CA ILE A 393 -31.25 43.22 5.51
C ILE A 393 -31.27 44.76 5.58
N ASP A 394 -31.31 45.32 6.78
CA ASP A 394 -31.09 46.77 7.01
C ASP A 394 -29.61 47.05 7.27
N LEU A 395 -28.91 47.65 6.30
CA LEU A 395 -27.49 48.00 6.43
C LEU A 395 -27.24 49.14 7.45
N GLY A 396 -28.32 49.81 7.89
CA GLY A 396 -28.33 50.91 8.86
C GLY A 396 -28.29 52.30 8.21
N GLU A 397 -27.62 52.41 7.06
CA GLU A 397 -27.55 53.61 6.22
C GLU A 397 -27.42 53.23 4.75
N THR A 398 -27.56 54.20 3.85
CA THR A 398 -27.38 53.96 2.40
C THR A 398 -25.93 53.61 2.10
N LYS A 399 -25.70 52.43 1.52
CA LYS A 399 -24.38 51.93 1.10
C LYS A 399 -24.34 51.74 -0.41
N GLU A 400 -23.17 51.97 -1.00
CA GLU A 400 -22.87 51.52 -2.36
C GLU A 400 -22.57 50.02 -2.35
N ILE A 401 -23.18 49.27 -3.26
CA ILE A 401 -23.14 47.81 -3.31
C ILE A 401 -22.72 47.39 -4.72
N ASN A 402 -21.65 46.59 -4.79
CA ASN A 402 -21.13 46.06 -6.04
C ASN A 402 -21.19 44.54 -6.14
N GLU A 403 -21.42 43.84 -5.03
CA GLU A 403 -21.43 42.38 -4.99
C GLU A 403 -22.36 41.86 -3.88
N VAL A 404 -23.08 40.79 -4.21
CA VAL A 404 -23.89 40.02 -3.26
C VAL A 404 -23.49 38.55 -3.35
N LEU A 405 -23.07 37.99 -2.22
CA LEU A 405 -22.82 36.57 -2.07
C LEU A 405 -24.03 35.93 -1.36
N ILE A 406 -24.54 34.82 -1.88
CA ILE A 406 -25.59 34.03 -1.23
C ILE A 406 -25.09 32.61 -1.02
N LYS A 407 -25.12 32.14 0.23
CA LYS A 407 -24.90 30.73 0.58
C LYS A 407 -26.25 30.07 0.81
N TRP A 408 -26.75 29.36 -0.20
CA TRP A 408 -27.99 28.61 -0.12
C TRP A 408 -27.83 27.26 0.58
N GLU A 409 -28.91 26.80 1.21
CA GLU A 409 -29.09 25.39 1.56
C GLU A 409 -29.66 24.62 0.34
N ASN A 410 -29.79 23.29 0.41
CA ASN A 410 -30.35 22.47 -0.67
C ASN A 410 -31.76 22.89 -1.09
N ALA A 411 -32.56 23.48 -0.19
CA ALA A 411 -33.86 24.09 -0.48
C ALA A 411 -33.73 25.53 -1.02
N TYR A 412 -33.01 25.71 -2.13
CA TYR A 412 -32.71 27.02 -2.71
C TYR A 412 -33.80 27.56 -3.66
N ALA A 413 -33.66 28.81 -4.08
CA ALA A 413 -34.51 29.42 -5.12
C ALA A 413 -33.91 29.26 -6.53
N THR A 414 -34.67 28.67 -7.47
CA THR A 414 -34.31 28.65 -8.90
C THR A 414 -34.68 29.95 -9.61
N GLN A 415 -35.63 30.72 -9.07
CA GLN A 415 -35.93 32.06 -9.56
C GLN A 415 -36.03 33.03 -8.38
N TYR A 416 -35.28 34.14 -8.46
CA TYR A 416 -35.29 35.18 -7.45
C TYR A 416 -34.83 36.53 -8.02
N GLN A 417 -35.10 37.59 -7.26
CA GLN A 417 -34.66 38.95 -7.52
C GLN A 417 -33.84 39.45 -6.34
N ILE A 418 -32.87 40.33 -6.61
CA ILE A 418 -32.25 41.16 -5.58
C ILE A 418 -32.77 42.57 -5.79
N GLN A 419 -33.24 43.17 -4.71
CA GLN A 419 -33.87 44.48 -4.71
C GLN A 419 -33.22 45.37 -3.65
N VAL A 420 -33.09 46.66 -3.95
CA VAL A 420 -32.61 47.66 -3.00
C VAL A 420 -33.69 48.69 -2.70
N SER A 421 -33.63 49.30 -1.52
CA SER A 421 -34.52 50.37 -1.08
C SER A 421 -33.82 51.34 -0.12
N ASN A 422 -34.29 52.59 -0.06
CA ASN A 422 -33.86 53.55 0.96
C ASN A 422 -34.85 53.66 2.12
N ASP A 423 -36.07 53.15 1.97
CA ASP A 423 -37.19 53.34 2.91
C ASP A 423 -37.90 52.03 3.30
N ALA A 424 -37.44 50.88 2.79
CA ALA A 424 -38.05 49.54 2.91
C ALA A 424 -39.48 49.42 2.36
N ASN A 425 -39.98 50.43 1.64
CA ASN A 425 -41.33 50.48 1.08
C ASN A 425 -41.29 50.49 -0.45
N THR A 426 -40.39 51.29 -1.03
CA THR A 426 -40.20 51.42 -2.47
C THR A 426 -38.96 50.62 -2.88
N TRP A 427 -39.16 49.61 -3.72
CA TRP A 427 -38.12 48.66 -4.10
C TRP A 427 -37.71 48.82 -5.56
N THR A 428 -36.40 48.71 -5.83
CA THR A 428 -35.83 48.70 -7.17
C THR A 428 -35.13 47.36 -7.42
N ASP A 429 -35.54 46.64 -8.46
CA ASP A 429 -34.86 45.42 -8.92
C ASP A 429 -33.47 45.77 -9.47
N VAL A 430 -32.44 45.18 -8.89
CA VAL A 430 -31.04 45.36 -9.34
C VAL A 430 -30.44 44.09 -9.92
N TYR A 431 -31.07 42.94 -9.65
CA TYR A 431 -30.73 41.66 -10.26
C TYR A 431 -31.96 40.76 -10.36
N ARG A 432 -31.98 39.89 -11.37
CA ARG A 432 -33.00 38.86 -11.54
C ARG A 432 -32.40 37.64 -12.24
N THR A 433 -32.68 36.46 -11.70
CA THR A 433 -32.37 35.20 -12.35
C THR A 433 -33.61 34.31 -12.45
N TYR A 434 -33.63 33.49 -13.50
CA TYR A 434 -34.63 32.44 -13.69
C TYR A 434 -34.02 31.02 -13.61
N ASN A 435 -32.71 30.93 -13.38
CA ASN A 435 -31.94 29.69 -13.35
C ASN A 435 -30.90 29.75 -12.21
N GLY A 436 -31.34 30.08 -11.00
CA GLY A 436 -30.52 29.97 -9.77
C GLY A 436 -30.00 28.54 -9.62
N LYS A 437 -28.76 28.42 -9.14
CA LYS A 437 -28.03 27.15 -9.08
C LYS A 437 -28.00 26.55 -7.68
N GLY A 438 -28.29 27.36 -6.64
CA GLY A 438 -28.10 26.94 -5.25
C GLY A 438 -26.62 26.91 -4.88
N GLY A 439 -26.29 26.34 -3.72
CA GLY A 439 -24.93 26.38 -3.18
C GLY A 439 -24.45 27.82 -2.98
N SER A 440 -23.25 28.14 -3.46
CA SER A 440 -22.70 29.51 -3.38
C SER A 440 -22.95 30.26 -4.68
N GLU A 441 -23.65 31.39 -4.60
CA GLU A 441 -23.85 32.30 -5.74
C GLU A 441 -23.17 33.65 -5.47
N ASP A 442 -22.26 34.03 -6.38
CA ASP A 442 -21.59 35.33 -6.42
C ASP A 442 -22.21 36.20 -7.52
N ILE A 443 -22.74 37.34 -7.13
CA ILE A 443 -23.61 38.17 -7.96
C ILE A 443 -23.07 39.60 -7.97
N SER A 444 -22.41 39.97 -9.06
CA SER A 444 -21.98 41.35 -9.30
C SER A 444 -23.18 42.24 -9.64
N ILE A 445 -23.33 43.33 -8.90
CA ILE A 445 -24.35 44.36 -9.13
C ILE A 445 -23.73 45.76 -9.11
N SER A 446 -24.52 46.79 -9.38
CA SER A 446 -24.11 48.18 -9.19
C SER A 446 -25.33 48.94 -8.69
N ALA A 447 -25.43 49.04 -7.37
CA ALA A 447 -26.62 49.56 -6.70
C ALA A 447 -26.26 50.41 -5.49
N SER A 448 -27.22 51.20 -5.03
CA SER A 448 -27.11 51.98 -3.80
C SER A 448 -28.42 51.89 -3.04
N GLY A 449 -28.34 51.61 -1.74
CA GLY A 449 -29.52 51.42 -0.91
C GLY A 449 -29.17 51.18 0.56
N ARG A 450 -30.13 51.44 1.44
CA ARG A 450 -30.03 51.09 2.87
C ARG A 450 -30.51 49.68 3.14
N TYR A 451 -31.57 49.27 2.45
CA TYR A 451 -32.16 47.95 2.56
C TYR A 451 -31.84 47.16 1.31
N ILE A 452 -31.49 45.89 1.48
CA ILE A 452 -31.37 44.94 0.39
C ILE A 452 -32.23 43.72 0.69
N ARG A 453 -32.96 43.22 -0.31
CA ARG A 453 -33.87 42.10 -0.17
C ARG A 453 -33.65 41.07 -1.26
N ILE A 454 -33.55 39.81 -0.87
CA ILE A 454 -33.63 38.65 -1.75
C ILE A 454 -35.10 38.24 -1.81
N TYR A 455 -35.71 38.35 -2.99
CA TYR A 455 -37.12 38.05 -3.24
C TYR A 455 -37.24 36.78 -4.07
N CYS A 456 -37.56 35.66 -3.43
CA CYS A 456 -37.63 34.34 -4.00
C CYS A 456 -39.00 34.07 -4.63
N THR A 457 -39.02 33.61 -5.88
CA THR A 457 -40.25 33.42 -6.65
C THR A 457 -40.48 32.00 -7.16
N GLN A 458 -39.45 31.14 -7.16
CA GLN A 458 -39.59 29.73 -7.51
C GLN A 458 -38.55 28.87 -6.77
N LYS A 459 -39.00 27.79 -6.15
CA LYS A 459 -38.19 26.84 -5.37
C LYS A 459 -37.51 25.78 -6.25
N TYR A 460 -36.39 25.25 -5.78
CA TYR A 460 -35.85 23.98 -6.22
C TYR A 460 -36.55 22.83 -5.49
N GLY A 461 -37.38 22.06 -6.22
CA GLY A 461 -38.30 21.10 -5.60
C GLY A 461 -39.51 21.77 -4.95
N TYR A 462 -40.61 21.02 -4.77
CA TYR A 462 -41.87 21.55 -4.24
C TYR A 462 -42.16 21.13 -2.78
N THR A 463 -41.24 20.39 -2.15
CA THR A 463 -41.43 19.81 -0.81
C THR A 463 -41.05 20.77 0.32
N TRP A 464 -40.04 21.61 0.13
CA TRP A 464 -39.40 22.41 1.19
C TRP A 464 -39.64 23.91 1.01
N GLY A 465 -39.25 24.72 2.00
CA GLY A 465 -39.24 26.19 1.93
C GLY A 465 -38.10 26.72 1.05
N TYR A 466 -37.83 28.03 1.11
CA TYR A 466 -36.56 28.60 0.68
C TYR A 466 -35.61 28.63 1.88
N SER A 467 -34.33 28.30 1.71
CA SER A 467 -33.39 28.33 2.83
C SER A 467 -32.00 28.85 2.45
N ILE A 468 -31.48 29.73 3.30
CA ILE A 468 -30.22 30.47 3.12
C ILE A 468 -29.41 30.36 4.41
N TYR A 469 -28.15 29.94 4.29
CA TYR A 469 -27.18 29.95 5.39
C TYR A 469 -26.71 31.38 5.69
N GLU A 470 -26.19 32.11 4.70
CA GLU A 470 -25.61 33.44 4.91
C GLU A 470 -25.72 34.32 3.66
N VAL A 471 -25.77 35.65 3.84
CA VAL A 471 -25.75 36.66 2.78
C VAL A 471 -24.63 37.66 3.01
N GLY A 472 -23.72 37.74 2.05
CA GLY A 472 -22.64 38.72 2.01
C GLY A 472 -23.00 39.91 1.15
N ILE A 473 -22.89 41.14 1.69
CA ILE A 473 -23.10 42.39 0.94
C ILE A 473 -21.79 43.15 0.91
N TYR A 474 -21.27 43.44 -0.28
CA TYR A 474 -19.98 44.11 -0.43
C TYR A 474 -20.08 45.37 -1.27
N GLY A 475 -19.17 46.30 -0.97
CA GLY A 475 -19.06 47.61 -1.60
C GLY A 475 -17.63 48.15 -1.52
N PRO A 476 -17.39 49.38 -2.00
CA PRO A 476 -16.10 50.05 -1.85
C PRO A 476 -15.61 50.10 -0.39
N GLU A 477 -16.52 50.25 0.57
CA GLU A 477 -16.21 50.29 2.01
C GLU A 477 -15.69 48.95 2.55
N SER A 478 -16.07 47.82 1.95
CA SER A 478 -15.61 46.50 2.36
C SER A 478 -14.08 46.34 2.26
N LYS A 479 -13.43 47.09 1.35
CA LYS A 479 -11.96 47.04 1.16
C LYS A 479 -11.17 47.71 2.29
N GLU A 480 -11.83 48.54 3.07
CA GLU A 480 -11.25 49.25 4.22
C GLU A 480 -11.51 48.49 5.54
N ALA A 481 -12.25 47.38 5.50
CA ALA A 481 -12.52 46.57 6.67
C ALA A 481 -11.27 45.77 7.10
N ALA A 482 -11.08 45.66 8.41
CA ALA A 482 -10.04 44.81 8.96
C ALA A 482 -10.33 43.33 8.66
N SER A 483 -9.27 42.53 8.58
CA SER A 483 -9.37 41.08 8.38
C SER A 483 -8.49 40.30 9.36
N VAL A 484 -8.78 39.00 9.45
CA VAL A 484 -8.03 38.02 10.24
C VAL A 484 -7.79 36.78 9.39
N SER A 485 -6.61 36.16 9.54
CA SER A 485 -6.24 34.94 8.84
C SER A 485 -5.41 34.01 9.74
N PRO A 486 -5.71 32.70 9.79
CA PRO A 486 -6.86 32.05 9.16
C PRO A 486 -8.20 32.49 9.79
N THR A 487 -9.33 32.31 9.08
CA THR A 487 -10.68 32.60 9.61
C THR A 487 -11.29 31.41 10.33
N VAL A 488 -10.65 30.24 10.26
CA VAL A 488 -11.03 29.02 10.94
C VAL A 488 -9.83 28.43 11.68
N ALA A 489 -10.08 27.81 12.82
CA ALA A 489 -9.06 27.09 13.56
C ALA A 489 -9.67 25.95 14.37
N VAL A 490 -8.78 25.13 14.93
CA VAL A 490 -9.16 23.99 15.77
C VAL A 490 -8.31 24.03 17.02
N PHE A 491 -8.93 23.81 18.16
CA PHE A 491 -8.24 23.58 19.42
C PHE A 491 -8.51 22.17 19.94
N ASP A 492 -7.44 21.50 20.36
CA ASP A 492 -7.49 20.21 21.01
C ASP A 492 -7.23 20.34 22.51
N LYS A 493 -8.18 19.93 23.33
CA LYS A 493 -8.10 19.92 24.79
C LYS A 493 -7.20 18.81 25.32
N ASN A 494 -6.73 17.88 24.50
CA ASN A 494 -5.71 16.92 24.91
C ASN A 494 -4.44 17.66 25.34
N VAL A 495 -4.06 17.50 26.61
CA VAL A 495 -2.95 18.23 27.22
C VAL A 495 -1.61 18.08 26.48
N THR A 496 -1.41 17.01 25.71
CA THR A 496 -0.21 16.82 24.89
C THR A 496 -0.23 17.62 23.59
N ASN A 497 -1.42 18.01 23.12
CA ASN A 497 -1.66 18.65 21.84
C ASN A 497 -2.13 20.12 22.00
N GLN A 498 -2.27 20.60 23.24
CA GLN A 498 -2.71 21.97 23.53
C GLN A 498 -1.64 22.99 23.12
N GLU A 499 -1.94 23.74 22.07
CA GLU A 499 -1.13 24.86 21.60
C GLU A 499 -1.93 26.15 21.52
N ASP A 500 -1.22 27.27 21.64
CA ASP A 500 -1.80 28.58 21.41
C ASP A 500 -2.21 28.72 19.93
N LEU A 501 -3.37 29.34 19.68
CA LEU A 501 -3.82 29.60 18.32
C LEU A 501 -3.37 30.98 17.85
N VAL A 502 -2.65 31.01 16.74
CA VAL A 502 -2.00 32.21 16.20
C VAL A 502 -2.68 32.65 14.92
N PHE A 503 -3.03 33.94 14.85
CA PHE A 503 -3.72 34.57 13.75
C PHE A 503 -2.99 35.86 13.33
N THR A 504 -3.05 36.18 12.05
CA THR A 504 -2.54 37.42 11.48
C THR A 504 -3.69 38.40 11.29
N LEU A 505 -3.49 39.64 11.72
CA LEU A 505 -4.43 40.75 11.60
C LEU A 505 -3.96 41.70 10.49
N ASP A 506 -4.84 42.00 9.55
CA ASP A 506 -4.71 43.19 8.71
C ASP A 506 -5.72 44.22 9.21
N SER A 507 -5.24 45.17 10.00
CA SER A 507 -6.12 46.14 10.64
C SER A 507 -6.65 47.22 9.71
N LYS A 508 -6.09 47.37 8.50
CA LYS A 508 -6.38 48.51 7.59
C LYS A 508 -6.34 49.88 8.29
N ALA A 509 -5.40 50.05 9.22
CA ALA A 509 -5.25 51.23 10.08
C ALA A 509 -6.37 51.47 11.13
N ASN A 510 -7.31 50.53 11.28
CA ASN A 510 -8.29 50.53 12.37
C ASN A 510 -7.65 50.04 13.69
N ILE A 511 -8.27 50.37 14.82
CA ILE A 511 -7.80 50.00 16.16
C ILE A 511 -8.68 48.88 16.71
N LEU A 512 -8.08 47.72 17.01
CA LEU A 512 -8.80 46.63 17.68
C LEU A 512 -9.16 47.03 19.12
N VAL A 513 -10.45 47.08 19.41
CA VAL A 513 -11.03 47.47 20.70
C VAL A 513 -11.17 46.27 21.64
N SER A 514 -11.69 45.14 21.13
CA SER A 514 -11.90 43.93 21.94
C SER A 514 -12.06 42.69 21.06
N VAL A 515 -11.76 41.50 21.62
CA VAL A 515 -12.18 40.21 21.06
C VAL A 515 -13.37 39.69 21.87
N LYS A 516 -14.41 39.20 21.20
CA LYS A 516 -15.61 38.66 21.84
C LYS A 516 -15.86 37.22 21.44
N ASN A 517 -16.37 36.40 22.37
CA ASN A 517 -16.99 35.10 22.10
C ASN A 517 -18.49 35.24 22.39
N GLY A 518 -19.31 35.31 21.34
CA GLY A 518 -20.69 35.76 21.44
C GLY A 518 -20.79 37.14 22.11
N SER A 519 -21.50 37.23 23.24
CA SER A 519 -21.63 38.48 24.00
C SER A 519 -20.49 38.72 25.01
N ALA A 520 -19.66 37.72 25.30
CA ALA A 520 -18.60 37.81 26.29
C ALA A 520 -17.35 38.50 25.72
N ILE A 521 -16.82 39.50 26.43
CA ILE A 521 -15.56 40.16 26.09
C ILE A 521 -14.41 39.38 26.72
N LEU A 522 -13.43 39.00 25.91
CA LEU A 522 -12.23 38.29 26.38
C LEU A 522 -11.25 39.26 27.07
N ASN A 523 -10.49 38.74 28.02
CA ASN A 523 -9.50 39.49 28.78
C ASN A 523 -8.15 39.51 28.05
N ARG A 524 -7.70 40.71 27.66
CA ARG A 524 -6.38 40.90 27.05
C ARG A 524 -5.27 40.58 28.07
N GLY A 525 -4.30 39.77 27.65
CA GLY A 525 -3.16 39.32 28.45
C GLY A 525 -3.35 37.98 29.16
N SER A 526 -4.60 37.52 29.34
CA SER A 526 -4.88 36.16 29.85
C SER A 526 -5.57 35.27 28.84
N ASP A 527 -6.57 35.80 28.11
CA ASP A 527 -7.36 34.99 27.18
C ASP A 527 -6.80 35.09 25.76
N TYR A 528 -6.27 36.28 25.42
CA TYR A 528 -5.54 36.53 24.18
C TYR A 528 -4.43 37.56 24.37
N VAL A 529 -3.41 37.50 23.50
CA VAL A 529 -2.28 38.45 23.44
C VAL A 529 -2.18 39.03 22.03
N ILE A 530 -1.68 40.26 21.90
CA ILE A 530 -1.42 40.89 20.60
C ILE A 530 0.03 41.39 20.61
N SER A 531 0.79 41.00 19.59
CA SER A 531 2.15 41.46 19.34
C SER A 531 2.32 41.85 17.86
N GLY A 532 2.31 43.15 17.58
CA GLY A 532 2.28 43.65 16.21
C GLY A 532 0.96 43.29 15.52
N GLU A 533 1.06 42.64 14.35
CA GLU A 533 -0.08 42.13 13.57
C GLU A 533 -0.49 40.72 13.98
N ILE A 534 0.11 40.16 15.04
CA ILE A 534 -0.19 38.79 15.49
C ILE A 534 -1.17 38.83 16.67
N LEU A 535 -2.31 38.15 16.51
CA LEU A 535 -3.26 37.82 17.56
C LEU A 535 -3.02 36.37 17.99
N THR A 536 -2.83 36.16 19.29
CA THR A 536 -2.71 34.82 19.87
C THR A 536 -3.86 34.58 20.83
N ILE A 537 -4.70 33.58 20.57
CA ILE A 537 -5.69 33.09 21.53
C ILE A 537 -5.02 32.00 22.38
N THR A 538 -5.01 32.20 23.69
CA THR A 538 -4.26 31.32 24.60
C THR A 538 -4.91 29.96 24.74
N LYS A 539 -4.08 28.92 24.85
CA LYS A 539 -4.55 27.56 25.13
C LYS A 539 -5.24 27.44 26.48
N GLU A 540 -4.85 28.23 27.49
CA GLU A 540 -5.51 28.24 28.79
C GLU A 540 -6.97 28.69 28.70
N TYR A 541 -7.27 29.69 27.86
CA TYR A 541 -8.65 30.09 27.58
C TYR A 541 -9.41 28.98 26.85
N LEU A 542 -8.82 28.47 25.75
CA LEU A 542 -9.46 27.49 24.89
C LEU A 542 -9.73 26.15 25.61
N ALA A 543 -8.81 25.72 26.49
CA ALA A 543 -8.95 24.51 27.29
C ALA A 543 -10.15 24.54 28.25
N ASN A 544 -10.63 25.73 28.63
CA ASN A 544 -11.77 25.90 29.53
C ASN A 544 -13.12 25.96 28.79
N LEU A 545 -13.13 26.03 27.46
CA LEU A 545 -14.36 26.07 26.67
C LEU A 545 -15.02 24.69 26.57
N GLU A 546 -16.34 24.67 26.39
CA GLU A 546 -17.06 23.44 26.05
C GLU A 546 -16.67 22.95 24.65
N LYS A 547 -16.81 21.63 24.41
CA LYS A 547 -16.57 21.06 23.08
C LYS A 547 -17.63 21.59 22.11
N GLY A 548 -17.24 21.91 20.88
CA GLY A 548 -18.11 22.52 19.87
C GLY A 548 -17.41 23.67 19.15
N THR A 549 -18.11 24.31 18.21
CA THR A 549 -17.59 25.49 17.50
C THR A 549 -17.94 26.75 18.26
N ILE A 550 -16.94 27.62 18.45
CA ILE A 550 -17.14 28.99 18.92
C ILE A 550 -16.86 29.97 17.77
N GLN A 551 -17.56 31.10 17.75
CA GLN A 551 -17.25 32.22 16.86
C GLN A 551 -16.65 33.36 17.69
N LEU A 552 -15.49 33.84 17.27
CA LEU A 552 -14.86 35.03 17.81
C LEU A 552 -15.10 36.23 16.89
N THR A 553 -15.60 37.33 17.45
CA THR A 553 -15.75 38.61 16.76
C THR A 553 -14.64 39.57 17.19
N LEU A 554 -13.88 40.08 16.23
CA LEU A 554 -12.84 41.08 16.47
C LEU A 554 -13.44 42.47 16.29
N VAL A 555 -13.66 43.17 17.40
CA VAL A 555 -14.32 44.48 17.40
C VAL A 555 -13.29 45.57 17.16
N TYR A 556 -13.40 46.26 16.03
CA TYR A 556 -12.64 47.46 15.70
C TYR A 556 -13.45 48.73 15.97
N ASP A 557 -12.75 49.87 16.02
CA ASP A 557 -13.35 51.19 16.23
C ASP A 557 -14.10 51.72 14.99
N SER A 558 -13.71 51.28 13.80
CA SER A 558 -14.38 51.56 12.53
C SER A 558 -14.38 50.36 11.58
N GLY A 559 -15.23 50.42 10.57
CA GLY A 559 -15.39 49.37 9.57
C GLY A 559 -16.26 48.21 10.04
N VAL A 560 -16.21 47.11 9.27
CA VAL A 560 -16.90 45.86 9.60
C VAL A 560 -15.99 45.02 10.48
N ASN A 561 -16.55 44.44 11.55
CA ASN A 561 -15.82 43.55 12.44
C ASN A 561 -15.65 42.17 11.80
N PRO A 562 -14.41 41.68 11.60
CA PRO A 562 -14.21 40.32 11.11
C PRO A 562 -14.58 39.29 12.19
N VAL A 563 -15.02 38.12 11.73
CA VAL A 563 -15.34 36.96 12.54
C VAL A 563 -14.41 35.80 12.19
N MET A 564 -14.13 34.93 13.16
CA MET A 564 -13.40 33.67 12.95
C MET A 564 -14.02 32.55 13.78
N ASN A 565 -14.00 31.32 13.27
CA ASN A 565 -14.59 30.17 13.93
C ASN A 565 -13.50 29.25 14.49
N ILE A 566 -13.66 28.76 15.72
CA ILE A 566 -12.72 27.82 16.35
C ILE A 566 -13.49 26.58 16.81
N ALA A 567 -13.16 25.42 16.26
CA ALA A 567 -13.69 24.15 16.74
C ALA A 567 -12.88 23.66 17.95
N ILE A 568 -13.55 23.53 19.09
CA ILE A 568 -13.00 23.01 20.34
C ILE A 568 -13.34 21.53 20.47
N GLY A 569 -12.33 20.69 20.70
CA GLY A 569 -12.51 19.27 20.95
C GLY A 569 -11.43 18.70 21.81
N ASP A 570 -11.32 17.38 21.87
CA ASP A 570 -10.56 16.73 22.94
C ASP A 570 -10.20 15.32 22.53
N THR A 571 -9.00 15.17 21.99
CA THR A 571 -8.42 13.88 21.59
C THR A 571 -7.81 13.13 22.76
N SER A 572 -7.98 13.62 24.00
CA SER A 572 -7.47 12.96 25.20
C SER A 572 -7.83 11.48 25.10
N PRO A 573 -6.84 10.57 25.19
CA PRO A 573 -7.08 9.18 24.88
C PRO A 573 -8.24 8.64 25.71
N ILE A 574 -9.31 8.21 25.04
CA ILE A 574 -10.46 7.63 25.72
C ILE A 574 -10.01 6.29 26.27
N SER A 575 -10.42 5.97 27.50
CA SER A 575 -10.12 4.67 28.07
C SER A 575 -10.65 3.57 27.15
N SER A 576 -9.85 2.56 26.85
CA SER A 576 -10.25 1.45 25.96
C SER A 576 -9.76 0.10 26.49
N LEU A 577 -10.32 -0.97 25.94
CA LEU A 577 -9.92 -2.34 26.22
C LEU A 577 -9.15 -2.88 25.02
N SER A 578 -7.97 -3.46 25.24
CA SER A 578 -7.23 -4.16 24.20
C SER A 578 -6.88 -5.59 24.65
N PRO A 579 -7.34 -6.62 23.91
CA PRO A 579 -8.30 -6.54 22.81
C PRO A 579 -9.71 -6.14 23.29
N SER A 580 -10.53 -5.58 22.39
CA SER A 580 -11.94 -5.22 22.65
C SER A 580 -12.93 -6.34 22.30
N ARG A 581 -12.46 -7.35 21.55
CA ARG A 581 -13.17 -8.58 21.22
C ARG A 581 -12.25 -9.79 21.42
N VAL A 582 -12.80 -10.87 21.94
CA VAL A 582 -12.10 -12.14 22.18
C VAL A 582 -13.01 -13.33 21.91
N GLU A 583 -12.41 -14.47 21.58
CA GLU A 583 -13.12 -15.73 21.38
C GLU A 583 -12.72 -16.74 22.47
N PHE A 584 -13.69 -17.55 22.90
CA PHE A 584 -13.49 -18.58 23.92
C PHE A 584 -14.31 -19.83 23.58
N ASN A 585 -13.63 -20.94 23.31
CA ASN A 585 -14.21 -22.25 23.01
C ASN A 585 -14.20 -23.16 24.25
N LYS A 586 -15.39 -23.51 24.72
CA LYS A 586 -15.57 -24.35 25.91
C LYS A 586 -14.98 -25.77 25.82
N LYS A 587 -14.76 -26.28 24.60
CA LYS A 587 -14.31 -27.67 24.38
C LYS A 587 -12.82 -27.81 24.05
N ASN A 588 -12.09 -26.72 23.83
CA ASN A 588 -10.66 -26.76 23.51
C ASN A 588 -9.81 -26.93 24.79
N GLY A 589 -8.80 -27.81 24.74
CA GLY A 589 -7.84 -28.00 25.84
C GLY A 589 -6.78 -26.89 25.96
N ALA A 590 -6.70 -25.98 24.99
CA ALA A 590 -5.74 -24.89 24.90
C ALA A 590 -6.26 -23.53 25.40
N ASP A 591 -7.55 -23.40 25.72
CA ASP A 591 -8.17 -22.13 26.09
C ASP A 591 -7.76 -21.71 27.51
N LYS A 592 -7.18 -20.52 27.58
CA LYS A 592 -6.52 -19.95 28.77
C LYS A 592 -7.30 -18.74 29.25
N ASP A 593 -6.86 -18.21 30.38
CA ASP A 593 -7.35 -16.92 30.86
C ASP A 593 -7.13 -15.85 29.78
N ILE A 594 -8.09 -14.94 29.65
CA ILE A 594 -8.04 -13.87 28.66
C ILE A 594 -7.43 -12.64 29.32
N THR A 595 -6.36 -12.13 28.73
CA THR A 595 -5.68 -10.92 29.21
C THR A 595 -6.18 -9.73 28.40
N ILE A 596 -6.68 -8.72 29.12
CA ILE A 596 -7.18 -7.46 28.59
C ILE A 596 -6.35 -6.33 29.19
N THR A 597 -5.97 -5.37 28.39
CA THR A 597 -5.27 -4.16 28.82
C THR A 597 -6.25 -2.99 28.83
N LEU A 598 -6.31 -2.30 29.98
CA LEU A 598 -7.00 -1.03 30.18
C LEU A 598 -6.10 0.10 29.65
N ASN A 599 -6.27 0.43 28.39
CA ASN A 599 -5.54 1.53 27.77
C ASN A 599 -6.11 2.86 28.24
N ASN A 600 -5.23 3.81 28.54
CA ASN A 600 -5.59 5.21 28.83
C ASN A 600 -6.67 5.44 29.89
N SER A 601 -6.86 4.47 30.79
CA SER A 601 -7.70 4.63 31.98
C SER A 601 -6.86 5.16 33.14
N ASN A 602 -7.02 6.46 33.43
CA ASN A 602 -6.56 7.05 34.69
C ASN A 602 -7.56 6.80 35.82
N ASN A 603 -8.70 6.15 35.51
CA ASN A 603 -9.76 5.85 36.44
C ASN A 603 -9.59 4.45 37.04
N THR A 604 -9.91 4.30 38.32
CA THR A 604 -9.90 3.00 38.98
C THR A 604 -11.06 2.15 38.45
N LEU A 605 -10.76 0.92 38.02
CA LEU A 605 -11.78 -0.07 37.67
C LEU A 605 -12.60 -0.39 38.92
N PHE A 606 -13.90 -0.10 38.88
CA PHE A 606 -14.84 -0.39 39.96
C PHE A 606 -15.29 -1.85 39.94
N GLY A 607 -15.50 -2.43 38.75
CA GLY A 607 -15.85 -3.84 38.61
C GLY A 607 -16.17 -4.24 37.18
N ILE A 608 -16.30 -5.55 36.95
CA ILE A 608 -16.71 -6.12 35.66
C ILE A 608 -18.09 -6.75 35.84
N PHE A 609 -18.98 -6.57 34.87
CA PHE A 609 -20.36 -7.01 34.91
C PHE A 609 -20.72 -7.80 33.66
N ASN A 610 -21.53 -8.84 33.81
CA ASN A 610 -22.24 -9.48 32.71
C ASN A 610 -23.73 -9.15 32.86
N GLY A 611 -24.22 -8.24 32.02
CA GLY A 611 -25.52 -7.61 32.23
C GLY A 611 -25.56 -6.85 33.56
N THR A 612 -26.44 -7.28 34.47
CA THR A 612 -26.56 -6.70 35.83
C THR A 612 -25.75 -7.47 36.88
N GLN A 613 -25.15 -8.61 36.53
CA GLN A 613 -24.41 -9.46 37.46
C GLN A 613 -22.96 -8.98 37.59
N SER A 614 -22.52 -8.67 38.82
CA SER A 614 -21.10 -8.38 39.10
C SER A 614 -20.28 -9.66 39.10
N LEU A 615 -19.13 -9.64 38.43
CA LEU A 615 -18.10 -10.67 38.55
C LEU A 615 -17.32 -10.47 39.86
N VAL A 616 -16.73 -11.54 40.38
CA VAL A 616 -15.98 -11.57 41.65
C VAL A 616 -14.46 -11.47 41.40
N GLN A 617 -13.85 -10.36 41.82
CA GLN A 617 -12.39 -10.18 41.71
C GLN A 617 -11.63 -11.22 42.57
N GLY A 618 -10.58 -11.81 41.99
CA GLY A 618 -9.80 -12.91 42.57
C GLY A 618 -10.33 -14.31 42.25
N ILE A 619 -11.54 -14.42 41.68
CA ILE A 619 -12.15 -15.69 41.24
C ILE A 619 -12.46 -15.65 39.74
N ASP A 620 -13.30 -14.70 39.32
CA ASP A 620 -13.76 -14.58 37.94
C ASP A 620 -12.80 -13.76 37.07
N TYR A 621 -12.09 -12.82 37.70
CA TYR A 621 -11.04 -12.04 37.06
C TYR A 621 -10.01 -11.56 38.09
N SER A 622 -8.84 -11.12 37.64
CA SER A 622 -7.84 -10.44 38.47
C SER A 622 -7.36 -9.15 37.79
N VAL A 623 -6.81 -8.22 38.57
CA VAL A 623 -6.34 -6.93 38.08
C VAL A 623 -4.92 -6.70 38.59
N ASN A 624 -4.00 -6.35 37.69
CA ASN A 624 -2.63 -5.96 38.00
C ASN A 624 -2.25 -4.72 37.18
N GLY A 625 -2.29 -3.55 37.82
CA GLY A 625 -2.10 -2.28 37.12
C GLY A 625 -3.18 -2.07 36.05
N LYS A 626 -2.74 -1.87 34.80
CA LYS A 626 -3.64 -1.75 33.64
C LYS A 626 -4.08 -3.10 33.08
N THR A 627 -3.57 -4.22 33.57
CA THR A 627 -3.91 -5.53 33.03
C THR A 627 -5.03 -6.18 33.82
N VAL A 628 -6.07 -6.63 33.13
CA VAL A 628 -7.18 -7.42 33.66
C VAL A 628 -7.11 -8.81 33.05
N ILE A 629 -7.14 -9.84 33.88
CA ILE A 629 -7.15 -11.24 33.44
C ILE A 629 -8.51 -11.84 33.78
N ILE A 630 -9.32 -12.17 32.79
CA ILE A 630 -10.60 -12.88 32.97
C ILE A 630 -10.31 -14.37 33.00
N SER A 631 -10.75 -15.05 34.06
CA SER A 631 -10.41 -16.45 34.27
C SER A 631 -11.14 -17.36 33.29
N LYS A 632 -10.42 -18.37 32.76
CA LYS A 632 -11.01 -19.43 31.92
C LYS A 632 -12.16 -20.15 32.62
N SER A 633 -12.09 -20.25 33.95
CA SER A 633 -13.15 -20.85 34.76
C SER A 633 -14.44 -20.06 34.69
N TYR A 634 -14.38 -18.72 34.72
CA TYR A 634 -15.55 -17.87 34.50
C TYR A 634 -16.02 -17.93 33.04
N LEU A 635 -15.11 -17.82 32.08
CA LEU A 635 -15.44 -17.86 30.65
C LEU A 635 -16.17 -19.16 30.26
N ALA A 636 -15.78 -20.30 30.84
CA ALA A 636 -16.46 -21.58 30.65
C ALA A 636 -17.92 -21.60 31.16
N THR A 637 -18.31 -20.69 32.05
CA THR A 637 -19.70 -20.58 32.53
C THR A 637 -20.62 -19.79 31.60
N LEU A 638 -20.07 -18.93 30.73
CA LEU A 638 -20.85 -18.07 29.84
C LEU A 638 -21.71 -18.86 28.87
N ALA A 639 -22.88 -18.36 28.46
CA ALA A 639 -23.70 -19.03 27.45
C ALA A 639 -23.02 -19.04 26.07
N LEU A 640 -23.42 -19.95 25.18
CA LEU A 640 -22.93 -19.96 23.80
C LEU A 640 -23.42 -18.72 23.03
N GLY A 641 -22.61 -18.24 22.10
CA GLY A 641 -22.82 -17.00 21.38
C GLY A 641 -22.06 -15.83 22.00
N THR A 642 -22.47 -14.61 21.66
CA THR A 642 -21.76 -13.40 22.08
C THR A 642 -22.22 -12.92 23.46
N THR A 643 -21.26 -12.71 24.37
CA THR A 643 -21.46 -12.08 25.67
C THR A 643 -20.68 -10.76 25.73
N ASN A 644 -21.32 -9.68 26.17
CA ASN A 644 -20.63 -8.40 26.40
C ASN A 644 -20.36 -8.20 27.89
N LEU A 645 -19.09 -8.19 28.27
CA LEU A 645 -18.65 -7.92 29.64
C LEU A 645 -18.38 -6.43 29.81
N LYS A 646 -19.07 -5.79 30.74
CA LYS A 646 -19.02 -4.36 30.97
C LYS A 646 -18.02 -4.04 32.09
N PHE A 647 -17.01 -3.23 31.77
CA PHE A 647 -15.98 -2.75 32.68
C PHE A 647 -16.40 -1.37 33.19
N ASN A 648 -16.83 -1.31 34.45
CA ASN A 648 -17.26 -0.06 35.07
C ASN A 648 -16.11 0.60 35.82
N PHE A 649 -16.06 1.93 35.76
CA PHE A 649 -15.04 2.73 36.43
C PHE A 649 -15.67 3.64 37.49
N GLU A 650 -14.88 4.07 38.48
CA GLU A 650 -15.37 5.01 39.50
C GLU A 650 -15.82 6.36 38.91
N LYS A 651 -15.24 6.73 37.75
CA LYS A 651 -15.56 7.92 36.95
C LYS A 651 -15.31 7.61 35.47
N GLY A 652 -15.93 8.37 34.58
CA GLY A 652 -15.80 8.19 33.13
C GLY A 652 -16.81 7.20 32.56
N THR A 653 -16.63 6.84 31.29
CA THR A 653 -17.53 5.95 30.55
C THR A 653 -17.17 4.49 30.80
N ASP A 654 -18.18 3.65 31.00
CA ASP A 654 -17.99 2.21 31.11
C ASP A 654 -17.56 1.61 29.76
N LEU A 655 -16.67 0.61 29.77
CA LEU A 655 -16.18 -0.06 28.57
C LEU A 655 -16.83 -1.44 28.41
N SER A 656 -16.78 -1.99 27.20
CA SER A 656 -17.36 -3.32 26.93
C SER A 656 -16.36 -4.20 26.19
N LEU A 657 -16.16 -5.42 26.69
CA LEU A 657 -15.44 -6.50 26.02
C LEU A 657 -16.44 -7.45 25.39
N MET A 658 -16.35 -7.66 24.09
CA MET A 658 -17.12 -8.69 23.40
C MET A 658 -16.43 -10.05 23.54
N VAL A 659 -17.12 -11.03 24.09
CA VAL A 659 -16.64 -12.42 24.23
C VAL A 659 -17.52 -13.32 23.39
N VAL A 660 -16.97 -13.87 22.31
CA VAL A 660 -17.66 -14.88 21.48
C VAL A 660 -17.39 -16.25 22.08
N VAL A 661 -18.43 -16.89 22.61
CA VAL A 661 -18.32 -18.19 23.28
C VAL A 661 -18.85 -19.29 22.39
N THR A 662 -18.00 -20.26 22.06
CA THR A 662 -18.37 -21.42 21.24
C THR A 662 -18.27 -22.72 22.06
N ASP A 663 -18.98 -23.75 21.61
CA ASP A 663 -18.94 -25.11 22.17
C ASP A 663 -18.89 -26.14 21.04
N SER A 664 -18.07 -25.79 20.05
CA SER A 664 -17.60 -26.71 19.04
C SER A 664 -16.40 -27.45 19.61
N SER A 665 -16.43 -28.79 19.60
CA SER A 665 -15.17 -29.54 19.64
C SER A 665 -14.29 -28.96 18.53
N ASP A 666 -13.03 -28.63 18.81
CA ASP A 666 -12.16 -28.19 17.72
C ASP A 666 -12.25 -29.25 16.62
N SER A 667 -12.44 -28.80 15.38
CA SER A 667 -12.41 -29.70 14.25
C SER A 667 -11.10 -30.47 14.32
N SER A 668 -11.17 -31.79 14.21
CA SER A 668 -9.95 -32.55 14.01
C SER A 668 -9.35 -32.08 12.70
N VAL A 669 -8.08 -31.71 12.72
CA VAL A 669 -7.38 -31.26 11.51
C VAL A 669 -6.44 -32.34 11.03
N LEU A 670 -6.18 -32.37 9.73
CA LEU A 670 -5.05 -33.12 9.21
C LEU A 670 -3.79 -32.26 9.34
N VAL A 671 -2.69 -32.88 9.77
CA VAL A 671 -1.37 -32.25 9.81
C VAL A 671 -0.94 -31.81 8.40
N ALA A 672 -1.32 -32.59 7.39
CA ALA A 672 -1.19 -32.23 5.99
C ALA A 672 -2.55 -32.36 5.30
N THR A 673 -2.98 -31.31 4.61
CA THR A 673 -4.24 -31.27 3.83
C THR A 673 -4.04 -31.65 2.37
N THR A 674 -2.79 -31.92 1.96
CA THR A 674 -2.45 -32.45 0.65
C THR A 674 -1.55 -33.68 0.78
N ALA A 675 -1.65 -34.57 -0.19
CA ALA A 675 -0.74 -35.70 -0.34
C ALA A 675 -0.56 -36.00 -1.83
N ALA A 676 0.57 -36.63 -2.19
CA ALA A 676 0.81 -37.10 -3.54
C ALA A 676 0.81 -38.63 -3.55
N PHE A 677 0.18 -39.22 -4.56
CA PHE A 677 0.23 -40.65 -4.82
C PHE A 677 0.73 -40.91 -6.24
N GLU A 678 1.83 -41.63 -6.36
CA GLU A 678 2.42 -41.98 -7.65
C GLU A 678 2.05 -43.42 -8.02
N LYS A 679 1.29 -43.59 -9.11
CA LYS A 679 0.84 -44.90 -9.58
C LYS A 679 1.99 -45.84 -9.94
N ALA A 680 3.14 -45.32 -10.39
CA ALA A 680 4.35 -46.08 -10.69
C ALA A 680 5.20 -46.46 -9.46
N ALA A 681 5.02 -45.76 -8.32
CA ALA A 681 5.77 -45.95 -7.08
C ALA A 681 4.80 -46.01 -5.88
N GLN A 682 4.04 -47.10 -5.81
CA GLN A 682 2.90 -47.26 -4.91
C GLN A 682 3.33 -47.31 -3.43
N ALA A 683 2.97 -46.28 -2.68
CA ALA A 683 3.11 -46.21 -1.24
C ALA A 683 1.77 -45.82 -0.59
N ASP A 684 1.54 -46.30 0.63
CA ASP A 684 0.37 -45.87 1.41
C ASP A 684 0.52 -44.39 1.79
N ILE A 685 -0.59 -43.67 1.92
CA ILE A 685 -0.59 -42.29 2.41
C ILE A 685 -0.92 -42.28 3.90
N ASN A 686 0.00 -41.75 4.70
CA ASN A 686 -0.20 -41.54 6.13
C ASN A 686 -0.80 -40.14 6.36
N ALA A 687 -2.09 -40.08 6.66
CA ALA A 687 -2.77 -38.86 7.06
C ALA A 687 -2.77 -38.76 8.60
N THR A 688 -1.83 -37.99 9.14
CA THR A 688 -1.79 -37.71 10.58
C THR A 688 -2.88 -36.70 10.93
N MET A 689 -3.69 -37.03 11.93
CA MET A 689 -4.79 -36.26 12.46
C MET A 689 -4.40 -35.65 13.81
N ILE A 690 -4.73 -34.39 14.01
CA ILE A 690 -4.80 -33.80 15.36
C ILE A 690 -6.26 -33.93 15.77
N LEU A 691 -6.55 -34.90 16.64
CA LEU A 691 -7.92 -35.33 16.91
C LEU A 691 -8.71 -34.41 17.84
N ASN A 692 -8.05 -33.54 18.61
CA ASN A 692 -8.70 -32.58 19.51
C ASN A 692 -9.84 -33.17 20.38
N GLY A 693 -9.69 -34.43 20.82
CA GLY A 693 -10.69 -35.14 21.62
C GLY A 693 -11.80 -35.85 20.85
N ASN A 694 -11.83 -35.74 19.51
CA ASN A 694 -12.75 -36.47 18.63
C ASN A 694 -12.17 -37.83 18.19
N THR A 695 -13.01 -38.66 17.56
CA THR A 695 -12.57 -39.89 16.86
C THR A 695 -12.88 -39.79 15.37
N LEU A 696 -12.08 -40.45 14.51
CA LEU A 696 -12.42 -40.60 13.10
C LEU A 696 -13.64 -41.53 12.97
N ALA A 697 -14.67 -41.08 12.26
CA ALA A 697 -15.89 -41.85 12.00
C ALA A 697 -15.87 -42.53 10.63
N SER A 698 -15.41 -41.84 9.58
CA SER A 698 -15.20 -42.42 8.24
C SER A 698 -14.27 -41.56 7.38
N ILE A 699 -13.80 -42.13 6.27
CA ILE A 699 -13.21 -41.38 5.15
C ILE A 699 -14.12 -41.55 3.95
N LEU A 700 -14.45 -40.46 3.26
CA LEU A 700 -15.30 -40.45 2.07
C LEU A 700 -14.49 -40.01 0.84
N ASN A 701 -14.84 -40.53 -0.33
CA ASN A 701 -14.47 -39.97 -1.63
C ASN A 701 -15.76 -39.54 -2.32
N GLY A 702 -16.03 -38.24 -2.33
CA GLY A 702 -17.36 -37.72 -2.63
C GLY A 702 -18.38 -38.20 -1.59
N GLU A 703 -19.46 -38.83 -2.05
CA GLU A 703 -20.50 -39.41 -1.19
C GLU A 703 -20.22 -40.88 -0.80
N VAL A 704 -19.18 -41.50 -1.37
CA VAL A 704 -18.87 -42.92 -1.17
C VAL A 704 -17.93 -43.10 0.02
N ALA A 705 -18.37 -43.88 1.01
CA ALA A 705 -17.54 -44.23 2.17
C ALA A 705 -16.50 -45.31 1.80
N LEU A 706 -15.25 -45.08 2.21
CA LEU A 706 -14.16 -46.06 2.10
C LEU A 706 -14.33 -47.13 3.20
N VAL A 707 -13.84 -48.34 2.92
CA VAL A 707 -13.95 -49.50 3.81
C VAL A 707 -12.72 -49.61 4.71
N GLU A 708 -12.89 -49.40 6.02
CA GLU A 708 -11.82 -49.58 7.02
C GLU A 708 -11.35 -51.05 7.05
N GLY A 709 -10.02 -51.25 7.10
CA GLY A 709 -9.37 -52.56 7.00
C GLY A 709 -9.09 -53.01 5.55
N THR A 710 -9.64 -52.34 4.55
CA THR A 710 -9.40 -52.62 3.12
C THR A 710 -8.83 -51.40 2.39
N ASP A 711 -9.55 -50.26 2.42
CA ASP A 711 -9.16 -49.03 1.72
C ASP A 711 -8.27 -48.13 2.57
N TYR A 712 -8.41 -48.20 3.89
CA TYR A 712 -7.53 -47.54 4.86
C TYR A 712 -7.51 -48.30 6.19
N THR A 713 -6.52 -48.03 7.04
CA THR A 713 -6.49 -48.47 8.45
C THR A 713 -6.21 -47.28 9.36
N VAL A 714 -6.60 -47.35 10.64
CA VAL A 714 -6.35 -46.27 11.61
C VAL A 714 -5.46 -46.79 12.73
N ASN A 715 -4.39 -46.06 13.04
CA ASN A 715 -3.52 -46.30 14.18
C ASN A 715 -3.39 -45.03 15.01
N ASP A 716 -4.03 -45.01 16.18
CA ASP A 716 -4.18 -43.84 17.05
C ASP A 716 -4.62 -42.59 16.28
N SER A 717 -3.70 -41.66 16.08
CA SER A 717 -3.94 -40.38 15.42
C SER A 717 -3.48 -40.36 13.95
N THR A 718 -3.28 -41.51 13.30
CA THR A 718 -2.89 -41.59 11.89
C THR A 718 -3.78 -42.54 11.12
N ALA A 719 -4.39 -42.07 10.04
CA ALA A 719 -5.08 -42.91 9.08
C ALA A 719 -4.13 -43.24 7.92
N ILE A 720 -3.96 -44.53 7.63
CA ILE A 720 -3.11 -45.04 6.57
C ILE A 720 -4.01 -45.43 5.40
N ILE A 721 -4.06 -44.60 4.35
CA ILE A 721 -4.84 -44.87 3.14
C ILE A 721 -4.04 -45.82 2.25
N SER A 722 -4.66 -46.96 1.93
CA SER A 722 -4.02 -48.07 1.22
C SER A 722 -3.64 -47.69 -0.20
N LYS A 723 -2.41 -48.00 -0.60
CA LYS A 723 -1.95 -47.90 -1.99
C LYS A 723 -2.80 -48.69 -2.97
N ASP A 724 -3.44 -49.78 -2.52
CA ASP A 724 -4.33 -50.60 -3.34
C ASP A 724 -5.66 -49.89 -3.63
N TYR A 725 -6.13 -49.04 -2.73
CA TYR A 725 -7.23 -48.11 -2.99
C TYR A 725 -6.76 -46.95 -3.87
N LEU A 726 -5.65 -46.30 -3.51
CA LEU A 726 -5.12 -45.12 -4.19
C LEU A 726 -4.80 -45.38 -5.67
N LYS A 727 -4.32 -46.57 -6.06
CA LYS A 727 -4.07 -46.93 -7.47
C LYS A 727 -5.34 -46.96 -8.34
N THR A 728 -6.50 -47.12 -7.73
CA THR A 728 -7.80 -47.14 -8.45
C THR A 728 -8.30 -45.75 -8.79
N LEU A 729 -7.83 -44.71 -8.09
CA LEU A 729 -8.22 -43.32 -8.33
C LEU A 729 -7.74 -42.83 -9.70
N SER A 730 -8.49 -41.95 -10.36
CA SER A 730 -8.09 -41.36 -11.65
C SER A 730 -6.86 -40.44 -11.50
N ILE A 731 -6.08 -40.27 -12.57
CA ILE A 731 -4.98 -39.28 -12.60
C ILE A 731 -5.59 -37.88 -12.46
N GLY A 732 -4.97 -37.03 -11.65
CA GLY A 732 -5.47 -35.71 -11.26
C GLY A 732 -5.67 -35.60 -9.75
N GLN A 733 -6.38 -34.57 -9.29
CA GLN A 733 -6.65 -34.39 -7.87
C GLN A 733 -7.95 -35.11 -7.46
N THR A 734 -7.89 -35.82 -6.33
CA THR A 734 -9.05 -36.42 -5.66
C THR A 734 -9.08 -35.94 -4.23
N THR A 735 -10.21 -35.40 -3.76
CA THR A 735 -10.34 -34.96 -2.36
C THR A 735 -11.02 -36.05 -1.53
N LEU A 736 -10.33 -36.48 -0.47
CA LEU A 736 -10.85 -37.41 0.51
C LEU A 736 -11.33 -36.63 1.74
N THR A 737 -12.55 -36.88 2.19
CA THR A 737 -13.17 -36.17 3.31
C THR A 737 -13.14 -37.05 4.54
N PHE A 738 -12.42 -36.62 5.57
CA PHE A 738 -12.32 -37.24 6.87
C PHE A 738 -13.46 -36.74 7.75
N VAL A 739 -14.39 -37.63 8.06
CA VAL A 739 -15.55 -37.35 8.90
C VAL A 739 -15.22 -37.76 10.32
N PHE A 740 -15.32 -36.83 11.25
CA PHE A 740 -15.06 -37.06 12.67
C PHE A 740 -16.35 -37.18 13.48
N SER A 741 -16.25 -37.69 14.70
CA SER A 741 -17.38 -37.84 15.62
C SER A 741 -18.09 -36.52 15.95
N ALA A 742 -17.38 -35.39 15.83
CA ALA A 742 -17.88 -34.02 15.97
C ALA A 742 -16.89 -33.03 15.32
N GLY A 743 -17.29 -31.77 15.14
CA GLY A 743 -16.50 -30.75 14.44
C GLY A 743 -16.66 -30.78 12.92
N ALA A 744 -15.97 -29.88 12.21
CA ALA A 744 -15.98 -29.88 10.75
C ALA A 744 -15.16 -31.05 10.19
N ASN A 745 -15.56 -31.56 9.02
CA ASN A 745 -14.78 -32.56 8.31
C ASN A 745 -13.45 -31.96 7.84
N ALA A 746 -12.37 -32.72 7.92
CA ALA A 746 -11.11 -32.35 7.27
C ALA A 746 -11.06 -32.94 5.87
N THR A 747 -10.33 -32.29 4.96
CA THR A 747 -10.13 -32.79 3.61
C THR A 747 -8.65 -33.02 3.34
N LEU A 748 -8.36 -34.13 2.66
CA LEU A 748 -7.05 -34.45 2.11
C LEU A 748 -7.17 -34.46 0.59
N THR A 749 -6.57 -33.47 -0.07
CA THR A 749 -6.45 -33.48 -1.53
C THR A 749 -5.27 -34.36 -1.92
N VAL A 750 -5.58 -35.52 -2.49
CA VAL A 750 -4.60 -36.45 -3.05
C VAL A 750 -4.38 -36.12 -4.52
N THR A 751 -3.18 -35.64 -4.85
CA THR A 751 -2.75 -35.52 -6.25
C THR A 751 -2.25 -36.88 -6.72
N VAL A 752 -3.03 -37.53 -7.57
CA VAL A 752 -2.70 -38.82 -8.18
C VAL A 752 -1.95 -38.55 -9.47
N THR A 753 -0.66 -38.81 -9.45
CA THR A 753 0.20 -38.72 -10.63
C THR A 753 0.48 -40.13 -11.18
N ASN A 754 0.78 -40.16 -12.46
CA ASN A 754 1.44 -41.30 -13.09
C ASN A 754 2.67 -40.75 -13.80
N THR A 755 3.59 -40.19 -13.01
CA THR A 755 4.88 -39.75 -13.52
C THR A 755 5.67 -40.99 -13.90
N VAL A 756 5.68 -41.29 -15.19
CA VAL A 756 6.68 -42.19 -15.74
C VAL A 756 8.02 -41.48 -15.56
N PRO A 757 9.01 -42.08 -14.88
CA PRO A 757 10.27 -41.40 -14.64
C PRO A 757 10.89 -40.96 -15.96
N ASP A 758 11.44 -39.74 -16.00
CA ASP A 758 12.03 -39.17 -17.21
C ASP A 758 13.08 -40.13 -17.77
N SER A 759 12.98 -40.45 -19.06
CA SER A 759 14.10 -41.10 -19.72
C SER A 759 15.29 -40.16 -19.73
N ALA A 760 16.50 -40.68 -19.57
CA ALA A 760 17.72 -39.88 -19.67
C ALA A 760 18.52 -40.27 -20.91
N ILE A 761 19.35 -39.34 -21.38
CA ILE A 761 20.36 -39.60 -22.40
C ILE A 761 21.76 -39.42 -21.80
N THR A 762 22.73 -40.23 -22.22
CA THR A 762 24.13 -40.07 -21.82
C THR A 762 25.04 -40.23 -23.04
N PRO A 763 25.93 -39.26 -23.32
CA PRO A 763 26.08 -37.98 -22.63
C PRO A 763 24.98 -36.96 -22.98
N THR A 764 24.84 -35.90 -22.19
CA THR A 764 24.02 -34.70 -22.49
C THR A 764 24.84 -33.58 -23.15
N LEU A 765 26.16 -33.76 -23.21
CA LEU A 765 27.13 -32.89 -23.88
C LEU A 765 27.94 -33.73 -24.87
N GLY A 766 27.99 -33.30 -26.13
CA GLY A 766 28.76 -33.94 -27.19
C GLY A 766 29.73 -32.96 -27.81
N GLU A 767 30.89 -33.45 -28.24
CA GLU A 767 31.82 -32.69 -29.08
C GLU A 767 31.91 -33.37 -30.44
N PHE A 768 31.72 -32.60 -31.51
CA PHE A 768 31.87 -33.05 -32.88
C PHE A 768 32.85 -32.16 -33.63
N ASP A 769 33.78 -32.78 -34.33
CA ASP A 769 34.78 -32.10 -35.13
C ASP A 769 34.56 -32.42 -36.61
N ILE A 770 34.27 -31.39 -37.41
CA ILE A 770 34.02 -31.52 -38.84
C ILE A 770 35.24 -32.10 -39.56
N ALA A 771 36.46 -31.83 -39.06
CA ALA A 771 37.72 -32.31 -39.62
C ALA A 771 38.02 -33.79 -39.33
N VAL A 772 37.44 -34.32 -38.25
CA VAL A 772 37.61 -35.71 -37.82
C VAL A 772 36.21 -36.32 -37.59
N PRO A 773 35.40 -36.46 -38.66
CA PRO A 773 34.00 -36.80 -38.54
C PRO A 773 33.83 -38.22 -38.00
N LYS A 774 33.22 -38.32 -36.82
CA LYS A 774 32.90 -39.57 -36.13
C LYS A 774 31.43 -39.63 -35.74
N ASP A 775 30.86 -40.82 -35.80
CA ASP A 775 29.50 -41.02 -35.29
C ASP A 775 29.49 -40.78 -33.78
N MET A 776 28.39 -40.25 -33.26
CA MET A 776 28.22 -40.00 -31.83
C MET A 776 27.22 -40.97 -31.25
N MET A 777 27.66 -41.76 -30.27
CA MET A 777 26.79 -42.71 -29.57
C MET A 777 26.20 -42.05 -28.32
N ILE A 778 24.88 -42.19 -28.19
CA ILE A 778 24.07 -41.68 -27.09
C ILE A 778 23.34 -42.87 -26.48
N GLU A 779 23.59 -43.16 -25.21
CA GLU A 779 22.89 -44.18 -24.45
C GLU A 779 21.57 -43.61 -23.90
N LEU A 780 20.52 -44.43 -23.97
CA LEU A 780 19.18 -44.12 -23.48
C LEU A 780 18.92 -44.91 -22.19
N MET A 781 18.65 -44.20 -21.11
CA MET A 781 18.02 -44.77 -19.92
C MET A 781 16.52 -44.57 -20.05
N LEU A 782 15.79 -45.61 -20.45
CA LEU A 782 14.39 -45.45 -20.86
C LEU A 782 13.40 -45.29 -19.71
N ASN A 783 13.72 -45.75 -18.49
CA ASN A 783 12.86 -45.58 -17.31
C ASN A 783 11.38 -45.98 -17.50
N GLY A 784 11.14 -46.97 -18.36
CA GLY A 784 9.80 -47.47 -18.69
C GLY A 784 9.13 -46.83 -19.91
N ASN A 785 9.72 -45.79 -20.50
CA ASN A 785 9.25 -45.16 -21.74
C ASN A 785 9.84 -45.82 -23.00
N THR A 786 9.33 -45.44 -24.18
CA THR A 786 9.94 -45.75 -25.48
C THR A 786 10.48 -44.48 -26.14
N PHE A 787 11.59 -44.58 -26.88
CA PHE A 787 12.11 -43.46 -27.65
C PHE A 787 11.29 -43.26 -28.94
N GLU A 788 10.91 -42.01 -29.23
CA GLU A 788 10.08 -41.66 -30.38
C GLU A 788 10.89 -41.05 -31.52
N LYS A 789 11.58 -39.92 -31.29
CA LYS A 789 12.26 -39.14 -32.34
C LYS A 789 13.34 -38.20 -31.78
N ILE A 790 14.18 -37.67 -32.67
CA ILE A 790 15.08 -36.54 -32.39
C ILE A 790 14.68 -35.36 -33.26
N THR A 791 14.71 -34.15 -32.69
CA THR A 791 14.51 -32.91 -33.43
C THR A 791 15.68 -31.93 -33.23
N ASN A 792 15.90 -31.07 -34.23
CA ASN A 792 16.78 -29.91 -34.18
C ASN A 792 15.93 -28.68 -34.56
N GLY A 793 15.48 -27.91 -33.56
CA GLY A 793 14.43 -26.91 -33.75
C GLY A 793 13.15 -27.53 -34.33
N SER A 794 12.66 -27.00 -35.45
CA SER A 794 11.49 -27.50 -36.19
C SER A 794 11.80 -28.70 -37.10
N TYR A 795 13.07 -29.04 -37.32
CA TYR A 795 13.48 -30.15 -38.17
C TYR A 795 13.45 -31.47 -37.38
N THR A 796 12.78 -32.50 -37.90
CA THR A 796 12.80 -33.86 -37.33
C THR A 796 13.82 -34.71 -38.09
N LEU A 797 14.76 -35.31 -37.37
CA LEU A 797 15.81 -36.15 -37.96
C LEU A 797 15.22 -37.44 -38.54
N VAL A 798 15.81 -37.94 -39.62
CA VAL A 798 15.37 -39.12 -40.36
C VAL A 798 16.08 -40.38 -39.87
N LYS A 799 15.35 -41.28 -39.21
CA LYS A 799 15.85 -42.60 -38.77
C LYS A 799 16.38 -43.41 -39.96
N GLY A 800 17.59 -43.97 -39.84
CA GLY A 800 18.31 -44.70 -40.87
C GLY A 800 19.16 -43.84 -41.80
N VAL A 801 19.05 -42.50 -41.71
CA VAL A 801 19.84 -41.53 -42.47
C VAL A 801 20.67 -40.65 -41.53
N ASP A 802 19.98 -39.92 -40.64
CA ASP A 802 20.60 -38.99 -39.69
C ASP A 802 21.03 -39.68 -38.40
N TYR A 803 20.33 -40.75 -38.02
CA TYR A 803 20.68 -41.58 -36.87
C TYR A 803 20.18 -43.01 -37.02
N THR A 804 20.83 -43.96 -36.36
CA THR A 804 20.33 -45.32 -36.15
C THR A 804 20.08 -45.58 -34.67
N ILE A 805 19.22 -46.54 -34.34
CA ILE A 805 18.97 -46.96 -32.96
C ILE A 805 19.11 -48.48 -32.85
N ASN A 806 19.84 -48.92 -31.83
CA ASN A 806 19.97 -50.33 -31.45
C ASN A 806 19.65 -50.48 -29.95
N GLU A 807 18.50 -51.07 -29.65
CA GLU A 807 17.95 -51.20 -28.28
C GLU A 807 17.95 -49.86 -27.53
N THR A 808 18.96 -49.61 -26.70
CA THR A 808 19.12 -48.41 -25.88
C THR A 808 20.23 -47.48 -26.35
N THR A 809 20.83 -47.70 -27.53
CA THR A 809 21.90 -46.84 -28.06
C THR A 809 21.44 -46.18 -29.35
N ILE A 810 21.48 -44.85 -29.39
CA ILE A 810 21.34 -44.05 -30.61
C ILE A 810 22.74 -43.71 -31.14
N THR A 811 22.95 -43.96 -32.42
CA THR A 811 24.14 -43.51 -33.14
C THR A 811 23.74 -42.37 -34.06
N LEU A 812 24.11 -41.14 -33.72
CA LEU A 812 23.99 -39.98 -34.61
C LEU A 812 25.05 -40.12 -35.71
N SER A 813 24.60 -40.05 -36.97
CA SER A 813 25.45 -40.19 -38.15
C SER A 813 26.41 -39.00 -38.27
N LYS A 814 27.70 -39.28 -38.45
CA LYS A 814 28.72 -38.26 -38.73
C LYS A 814 28.38 -37.39 -39.93
N ASN A 815 27.63 -37.93 -40.90
CA ASN A 815 27.20 -37.18 -42.08
C ASN A 815 26.16 -36.13 -41.71
N TYR A 816 25.23 -36.44 -40.79
CA TYR A 816 24.28 -35.45 -40.26
C TYR A 816 24.99 -34.44 -39.37
N LEU A 817 25.86 -34.90 -38.46
CA LEU A 817 26.60 -34.03 -37.55
C LEU A 817 27.48 -33.02 -38.30
N ALA A 818 28.05 -33.41 -39.45
CA ALA A 818 28.80 -32.51 -40.32
C ALA A 818 27.95 -31.45 -41.04
N THR A 819 26.61 -31.54 -41.02
CA THR A 819 25.72 -30.49 -41.54
C THR A 819 25.40 -29.40 -40.53
N LEU A 820 25.71 -29.62 -39.25
CA LEU A 820 25.50 -28.65 -38.18
C LEU A 820 26.50 -27.49 -38.31
N LYS A 821 26.07 -26.27 -37.99
CA LYS A 821 26.96 -25.10 -37.97
C LYS A 821 27.95 -25.20 -36.81
N THR A 822 29.15 -24.66 -36.99
CA THR A 822 30.14 -24.47 -35.92
C THR A 822 29.55 -23.63 -34.78
N GLY A 823 29.87 -23.98 -33.54
CA GLY A 823 29.21 -23.46 -32.33
C GLY A 823 28.38 -24.52 -31.62
N THR A 824 27.49 -24.12 -30.72
CA THR A 824 26.65 -25.06 -29.96
C THR A 824 25.33 -25.31 -30.70
N SER A 825 25.07 -26.57 -31.07
CA SER A 825 23.80 -27.03 -31.61
C SER A 825 23.05 -27.85 -30.56
N LEU A 826 21.73 -27.66 -30.46
CA LEU A 826 20.89 -28.34 -29.46
C LEU A 826 19.96 -29.34 -30.13
N LEU A 827 20.09 -30.63 -29.79
CA LEU A 827 19.18 -31.68 -30.24
C LEU A 827 18.23 -32.09 -29.11
N THR A 828 16.96 -32.30 -29.43
CA THR A 828 15.92 -32.72 -28.49
C THR A 828 15.50 -34.16 -28.78
N PHE A 829 15.61 -35.04 -27.76
CA PHE A 829 15.21 -36.44 -27.78
C PHE A 829 13.83 -36.57 -27.12
N VAL A 830 12.87 -37.09 -27.87
CA VAL A 830 11.46 -37.22 -27.46
C VAL A 830 11.16 -38.69 -27.14
N PHE A 831 10.43 -38.91 -26.05
CA PHE A 831 10.03 -40.22 -25.54
C PHE A 831 8.50 -40.29 -25.40
N SER A 832 7.96 -41.50 -25.26
CA SER A 832 6.51 -41.76 -25.13
C SER A 832 5.89 -41.21 -23.84
N GLY A 833 6.71 -40.75 -22.90
CA GLY A 833 6.33 -40.21 -21.61
C GLY A 833 7.55 -39.56 -20.91
N GLY A 834 7.30 -38.73 -19.90
CA GLY A 834 8.33 -37.92 -19.25
C GLY A 834 8.82 -36.72 -20.07
N SER A 835 9.74 -35.94 -19.50
CA SER A 835 10.35 -34.76 -20.13
C SER A 835 11.27 -35.15 -21.29
N SER A 836 11.22 -34.39 -22.38
CA SER A 836 12.19 -34.54 -23.49
C SER A 836 13.60 -34.17 -23.04
N GLN A 837 14.59 -34.93 -23.51
CA GLN A 837 16.00 -34.75 -23.13
C GLN A 837 16.74 -33.92 -24.17
N LYS A 838 17.76 -33.18 -23.73
CA LYS A 838 18.53 -32.28 -24.60
C LYS A 838 19.99 -32.71 -24.65
N LEU A 839 20.53 -32.80 -25.86
CA LEU A 839 21.95 -32.99 -26.13
C LEU A 839 22.49 -31.68 -26.71
N SER A 840 23.39 -31.04 -25.98
CA SER A 840 24.15 -29.90 -26.50
C SER A 840 25.40 -30.43 -27.19
N ILE A 841 25.54 -30.13 -28.48
CA ILE A 841 26.68 -30.55 -29.30
C ILE A 841 27.52 -29.31 -29.60
N LYS A 842 28.75 -29.28 -29.07
CA LYS A 842 29.76 -28.33 -29.49
C LYS A 842 30.35 -28.82 -30.81
N VAL A 843 29.97 -28.16 -31.89
CA VAL A 843 30.48 -28.41 -33.24
C VAL A 843 31.67 -27.50 -33.47
N GLN A 844 32.83 -28.09 -33.72
CA GLN A 844 34.05 -27.38 -34.07
C GLN A 844 34.57 -27.88 -35.41
N ASP A 845 35.43 -27.10 -36.04
CA ASP A 845 36.14 -27.53 -37.23
C ASP A 845 37.64 -27.34 -36.99
N THR A 846 38.35 -28.41 -36.61
CA THR A 846 39.81 -28.33 -36.39
C THR A 846 40.62 -28.42 -37.68
N SER A 847 39.97 -28.55 -38.85
CA SER A 847 40.62 -28.39 -40.15
C SER A 847 40.98 -26.94 -40.38
N THR A 848 40.25 -26.04 -39.71
CA THR A 848 40.73 -24.71 -39.38
C THR A 848 41.66 -24.83 -38.19
N VAL A 849 42.96 -24.63 -38.44
CA VAL A 849 43.94 -24.33 -37.41
C VAL A 849 43.28 -23.35 -36.43
N PRO A 850 43.34 -23.55 -35.09
CA PRO A 850 42.83 -22.54 -34.16
C PRO A 850 43.38 -21.20 -34.62
N PRO A 851 42.57 -20.14 -34.80
CA PRO A 851 43.11 -18.89 -35.26
C PRO A 851 44.21 -18.52 -34.29
N THR A 852 45.44 -18.60 -34.77
CA THR A 852 46.61 -18.02 -34.15
C THR A 852 46.22 -16.60 -33.80
N THR A 853 45.98 -16.33 -32.50
CA THR A 853 45.78 -15.00 -31.91
C THR A 853 45.27 -13.98 -32.93
N SER A 854 44.04 -14.16 -33.43
CA SER A 854 43.45 -13.25 -34.42
C SER A 854 42.87 -12.01 -33.76
N LEU A 855 42.78 -11.96 -32.43
CA LEU A 855 42.50 -10.76 -31.69
C LEU A 855 43.68 -10.44 -30.79
N GLN A 856 44.08 -9.17 -30.79
CA GLN A 856 45.06 -8.61 -29.86
C GLN A 856 44.42 -7.46 -29.11
N VAL A 857 44.68 -7.38 -27.81
CA VAL A 857 44.35 -6.21 -27.00
C VAL A 857 45.62 -5.43 -26.70
N THR A 858 45.58 -4.12 -26.93
CA THR A 858 46.53 -3.18 -26.35
C THR A 858 45.80 -2.26 -25.40
N PHE A 859 46.49 -1.88 -24.33
CA PHE A 859 45.91 -1.24 -23.16
C PHE A 859 46.71 0.01 -22.77
N SER A 860 46.01 1.03 -22.29
CA SER A 860 46.61 2.19 -21.61
C SER A 860 45.64 2.76 -20.58
N ASN A 861 46.16 3.51 -19.62
CA ASN A 861 45.32 4.31 -18.70
C ASN A 861 45.30 5.77 -19.16
N SER A 862 44.15 6.44 -19.05
CA SER A 862 44.06 7.90 -19.21
C SER A 862 44.48 8.66 -17.95
N ASN A 863 44.61 7.97 -16.82
CA ASN A 863 44.99 8.55 -15.53
C ASN A 863 46.04 7.66 -14.84
N LEU A 864 47.22 8.22 -14.57
CA LEU A 864 48.34 7.50 -13.94
C LEU A 864 48.51 7.83 -12.44
N SER A 865 47.60 8.62 -11.86
CA SER A 865 47.68 8.98 -10.44
C SER A 865 47.42 7.76 -9.57
N GLU A 866 48.35 7.42 -8.66
CA GLU A 866 48.17 6.30 -7.72
C GLU A 866 46.90 6.44 -6.88
N LYS A 867 46.44 7.67 -6.61
CA LYS A 867 45.17 7.94 -5.97
C LYS A 867 44.27 8.76 -6.88
N THR A 868 43.08 8.25 -7.16
CA THR A 868 42.10 8.95 -7.99
C THR A 868 40.69 8.48 -7.69
N ASN A 869 39.70 9.34 -7.84
CA ASN A 869 38.29 9.01 -7.72
C ASN A 869 37.69 8.39 -9.00
N SER A 870 38.48 8.21 -10.07
CA SER A 870 38.02 7.56 -11.28
C SER A 870 39.14 6.79 -11.98
N LEU A 871 38.90 5.49 -12.21
CA LEU A 871 39.76 4.66 -13.04
C LEU A 871 39.33 4.83 -14.49
N MET A 872 40.30 5.00 -15.38
CA MET A 872 40.04 5.33 -16.79
C MET A 872 40.81 4.41 -17.74
N PRO A 873 40.45 3.12 -17.77
CA PRO A 873 41.11 2.16 -18.65
C PRO A 873 40.71 2.38 -20.12
N ARG A 874 41.67 2.25 -21.02
CA ARG A 874 41.45 2.32 -22.47
C ARG A 874 41.99 1.08 -23.17
N PHE A 875 41.23 0.59 -24.13
CA PHE A 875 41.51 -0.65 -24.84
C PHE A 875 41.47 -0.44 -26.35
N LYS A 876 42.40 -1.07 -27.05
CA LYS A 876 42.34 -1.24 -28.50
C LYS A 876 42.33 -2.72 -28.81
N VAL A 877 41.20 -3.19 -29.33
CA VAL A 877 41.04 -4.57 -29.78
C VAL A 877 41.29 -4.59 -31.29
N THR A 878 42.30 -5.33 -31.72
CA THR A 878 42.71 -5.45 -33.12
C THR A 878 42.45 -6.84 -33.62
N ASN A 879 41.71 -6.95 -34.72
CA ASN A 879 41.57 -8.21 -35.44
C ASN A 879 42.78 -8.38 -36.36
N THR A 880 43.75 -9.19 -35.96
CA THR A 880 44.92 -9.61 -36.75
C THR A 880 44.64 -10.84 -37.62
N GLY A 881 43.42 -11.36 -37.59
CA GLY A 881 42.97 -12.48 -38.41
C GLY A 881 42.53 -12.09 -39.82
N ALA A 882 42.17 -13.10 -40.60
CA ALA A 882 41.71 -12.95 -41.99
C ALA A 882 40.19 -12.85 -42.13
N GLU A 883 39.43 -13.14 -41.06
CA GLU A 883 37.96 -13.15 -41.05
C GLU A 883 37.40 -12.07 -40.12
N ALA A 884 36.20 -11.56 -40.42
CA ALA A 884 35.51 -10.63 -39.53
C ALA A 884 35.11 -11.33 -38.24
N ILE A 885 35.22 -10.63 -37.10
CA ILE A 885 34.89 -11.18 -35.78
C ILE A 885 33.75 -10.38 -35.17
N ASP A 886 32.68 -11.04 -34.79
CA ASP A 886 31.56 -10.41 -34.09
C ASP A 886 32.01 -9.93 -32.70
N LEU A 887 31.79 -8.66 -32.38
CA LEU A 887 32.18 -8.11 -31.10
C LEU A 887 31.29 -8.62 -29.95
N SER A 888 30.07 -9.08 -30.24
CA SER A 888 29.20 -9.66 -29.21
C SER A 888 29.77 -10.95 -28.60
N ASP A 889 30.72 -11.61 -29.27
CA ASP A 889 31.46 -12.78 -28.79
C ASP A 889 32.75 -12.41 -28.01
N VAL A 890 33.10 -11.12 -27.93
CA VAL A 890 34.37 -10.64 -27.34
C VAL A 890 34.15 -10.11 -25.92
N ARG A 891 35.00 -10.49 -24.97
CA ARG A 891 35.02 -9.93 -23.61
C ARG A 891 36.42 -9.47 -23.22
N LEU A 892 36.51 -8.36 -22.47
CA LEU A 892 37.75 -7.88 -21.85
C LEU A 892 37.55 -7.81 -20.33
N ARG A 893 38.58 -8.08 -19.53
CA ARG A 893 38.53 -7.87 -18.07
C ARG A 893 39.67 -6.99 -17.57
N TYR A 894 39.32 -6.06 -16.70
CA TYR A 894 40.23 -5.19 -15.94
C TYR A 894 40.06 -5.48 -14.44
N TYR A 895 41.10 -6.01 -13.80
CA TYR A 895 41.13 -6.46 -12.41
C TYR A 895 41.68 -5.37 -11.49
N PHE A 896 40.98 -5.11 -10.40
CA PHE A 896 41.28 -4.03 -9.45
C PHE A 896 40.80 -4.40 -8.04
N THR A 897 41.22 -3.62 -7.04
CA THR A 897 40.71 -3.71 -5.68
C THR A 897 39.62 -2.66 -5.47
N THR A 898 38.51 -3.00 -4.83
CA THR A 898 37.41 -2.04 -4.65
C THR A 898 37.75 -0.92 -3.68
N ASP A 899 38.80 -1.05 -2.85
CA ASP A 899 39.26 -0.05 -1.88
C ASP A 899 38.10 0.53 -1.03
N GLY A 900 37.15 -0.32 -0.66
CA GLY A 900 35.90 0.06 -0.01
C GLY A 900 34.73 -0.85 -0.39
N ASN A 901 33.56 -0.57 0.18
CA ASN A 901 32.32 -1.33 -0.04
C ASN A 901 31.30 -0.59 -0.91
N GLN A 902 31.68 0.55 -1.47
CA GLN A 902 30.84 1.37 -2.32
C GLN A 902 30.61 0.71 -3.67
N GLU A 903 29.43 0.94 -4.23
CA GLU A 903 29.08 0.51 -5.58
C GLU A 903 29.94 1.23 -6.63
N ASN A 904 30.25 0.54 -7.73
CA ASN A 904 31.03 1.07 -8.85
C ASN A 904 30.09 1.39 -10.02
N PHE A 905 30.22 2.59 -10.60
CA PHE A 905 29.50 2.99 -11.80
C PHE A 905 30.43 3.00 -13.01
N PHE A 906 29.97 2.46 -14.14
CA PHE A 906 30.72 2.40 -15.40
C PHE A 906 30.16 3.37 -16.44
N TRP A 907 31.07 4.02 -17.17
CA TRP A 907 30.79 4.81 -18.35
C TRP A 907 31.72 4.41 -19.50
N CYS A 908 31.16 4.26 -20.70
CA CYS A 908 31.93 4.31 -21.92
C CYS A 908 32.00 5.78 -22.37
N ASP A 909 33.12 6.45 -22.07
CA ASP A 909 33.32 7.86 -22.43
C ASP A 909 33.41 7.99 -23.96
N TRP A 910 34.02 7.02 -24.66
CA TRP A 910 34.05 6.97 -26.12
C TRP A 910 34.34 5.57 -26.69
N SER A 911 33.69 5.19 -27.80
CA SER A 911 33.94 3.94 -28.53
C SER A 911 33.70 4.10 -30.04
N GLN A 912 34.55 3.48 -30.87
CA GLN A 912 34.37 3.43 -32.33
C GLN A 912 33.12 2.66 -32.77
N VAL A 913 32.58 1.81 -31.90
CA VAL A 913 31.38 0.98 -32.17
C VAL A 913 30.13 1.50 -31.48
N GLY A 914 30.18 2.74 -30.98
CA GLY A 914 29.08 3.43 -30.30
C GLY A 914 29.09 3.18 -28.79
N ASN A 915 29.01 4.25 -28.00
CA ASN A 915 29.12 4.18 -26.53
C ASN A 915 28.02 3.32 -25.90
N SER A 916 26.79 3.38 -26.42
CA SER A 916 25.65 2.59 -25.92
C SER A 916 25.79 1.08 -26.14
N ASN A 917 26.66 0.69 -27.06
CA ASN A 917 26.90 -0.71 -27.43
C ASN A 917 27.99 -1.37 -26.58
N VAL A 918 28.68 -0.61 -25.71
CA VAL A 918 29.68 -1.11 -24.77
C VAL A 918 29.06 -1.17 -23.38
N LYS A 919 29.13 -2.34 -22.74
CA LYS A 919 28.62 -2.57 -21.39
C LYS A 919 29.78 -2.90 -20.45
N GLY A 920 29.69 -2.38 -19.23
CA GLY A 920 30.62 -2.68 -18.15
C GLY A 920 29.87 -3.32 -17.00
N THR A 921 30.35 -4.48 -16.53
CA THR A 921 29.78 -5.21 -15.40
C THR A 921 30.87 -5.46 -14.38
N PHE A 922 30.61 -5.11 -13.12
CA PHE A 922 31.55 -5.36 -12.02
C PHE A 922 31.25 -6.73 -11.40
N VAL A 923 32.25 -7.59 -11.34
CA VAL A 923 32.12 -8.94 -10.77
C VAL A 923 33.09 -9.07 -9.61
N LYS A 924 32.57 -9.42 -8.43
CA LYS A 924 33.42 -9.79 -7.29
C LYS A 924 34.06 -11.14 -7.56
N MET A 925 35.35 -11.26 -7.29
CA MET A 925 36.08 -12.49 -7.52
C MET A 925 35.76 -13.52 -6.42
N ASP A 926 35.48 -14.76 -6.80
CA ASP A 926 35.29 -15.87 -5.85
C ASP A 926 36.55 -16.14 -5.00
N ASN A 927 37.72 -15.87 -5.58
CA ASN A 927 39.03 -16.02 -4.95
C ASN A 927 39.81 -14.69 -5.04
N PRO A 928 39.52 -13.70 -4.18
CA PRO A 928 40.21 -12.41 -4.22
C PRO A 928 41.70 -12.56 -3.85
N THR A 929 42.53 -11.71 -4.45
CA THR A 929 43.98 -11.61 -4.20
C THR A 929 44.31 -10.27 -3.52
N GLU A 930 45.55 -10.09 -3.05
CA GLU A 930 46.00 -8.81 -2.49
C GLU A 930 45.96 -7.63 -3.50
N VAL A 931 45.86 -7.94 -4.80
CA VAL A 931 45.91 -6.95 -5.89
C VAL A 931 44.66 -6.93 -6.77
N ALA A 932 43.65 -7.75 -6.47
CA ALA A 932 42.34 -7.71 -7.11
C ALA A 932 41.31 -8.49 -6.31
N ASP A 933 40.20 -7.86 -5.96
CA ASP A 933 39.01 -8.50 -5.39
C ASP A 933 37.77 -8.36 -6.31
N CYS A 934 37.90 -7.58 -7.39
CA CYS A 934 36.87 -7.33 -8.37
C CYS A 934 37.49 -7.20 -9.77
N TYR A 935 36.70 -7.49 -10.81
CA TYR A 935 37.02 -7.08 -12.17
C TYR A 935 35.85 -6.37 -12.84
N LEU A 936 36.19 -5.38 -13.67
CA LEU A 936 35.30 -4.80 -14.67
C LEU A 936 35.37 -5.68 -15.91
N GLU A 937 34.26 -6.33 -16.26
CA GLU A 937 34.08 -7.01 -17.54
C GLU A 937 33.45 -6.06 -18.56
N ILE A 938 34.10 -5.95 -19.72
CA ILE A 938 33.59 -5.19 -20.85
C ILE A 938 33.02 -6.17 -21.88
N SER A 939 31.76 -5.95 -22.24
CA SER A 939 31.03 -6.70 -23.26
C SER A 939 30.39 -5.77 -24.29
N PHE A 940 29.95 -6.35 -25.41
CA PHE A 940 29.35 -5.62 -26.52
C PHE A 940 27.96 -6.14 -26.84
N LEU A 941 27.02 -5.23 -27.13
CA LEU A 941 25.71 -5.59 -27.68
C LEU A 941 25.83 -6.01 -29.15
N GLU A 942 24.87 -6.77 -29.66
CA GLU A 942 24.80 -7.20 -31.08
C GLU A 942 24.92 -6.01 -32.05
N ALA A 943 24.37 -4.84 -31.68
CA ALA A 943 24.46 -3.61 -32.44
C ALA A 943 25.88 -3.02 -32.57
N ALA A 944 26.88 -3.53 -31.82
CA ALA A 944 28.30 -3.18 -32.00
C ALA A 944 28.87 -3.71 -33.33
N GLY A 945 28.24 -4.74 -33.91
CA GLY A 945 28.67 -5.36 -35.16
C GLY A 945 30.00 -6.10 -35.05
N SER A 946 30.69 -6.25 -36.18
CA SER A 946 31.93 -7.03 -36.27
C SER A 946 33.17 -6.15 -36.48
N ILE A 947 34.30 -6.58 -35.93
CA ILE A 947 35.62 -6.04 -36.26
C ILE A 947 36.18 -6.76 -37.49
N MET A 948 36.37 -6.01 -38.58
CA MET A 948 36.84 -6.55 -39.86
C MET A 948 38.33 -6.96 -39.79
N PRO A 949 38.81 -7.86 -40.68
CA PRO A 949 40.21 -8.27 -40.75
C PRO A 949 41.18 -7.08 -40.82
N ASN A 950 42.26 -7.14 -40.04
CA ASN A 950 43.30 -6.10 -39.93
C ASN A 950 42.79 -4.71 -39.52
N THR A 951 41.66 -4.64 -38.81
CA THR A 951 41.14 -3.39 -38.24
C THR A 951 41.21 -3.39 -36.72
N THR A 952 41.15 -2.19 -36.13
CA THR A 952 41.18 -1.97 -34.69
C THR A 952 39.92 -1.20 -34.29
N THR A 953 39.31 -1.61 -33.17
CA THR A 953 38.32 -0.81 -32.45
C THR A 953 38.92 -0.31 -31.14
N ASP A 954 38.67 0.96 -30.82
CA ASP A 954 39.21 1.66 -29.66
C ASP A 954 38.07 2.03 -28.69
N LEU A 955 38.34 1.84 -27.40
CA LEU A 955 37.42 1.92 -26.29
C LEU A 955 38.06 2.76 -25.18
N GLN A 956 37.35 3.81 -24.76
CA GLN A 956 37.73 4.63 -23.63
C GLN A 956 36.65 4.50 -22.57
N CYS A 957 37.02 3.89 -21.46
CA CYS A 957 36.14 3.58 -20.36
C CYS A 957 36.53 4.36 -19.13
N ARG A 958 35.56 4.62 -18.26
CA ARG A 958 35.77 5.21 -16.94
C ARG A 958 34.83 4.56 -15.94
N PHE A 959 35.32 4.39 -14.73
CA PHE A 959 34.46 4.03 -13.62
C PHE A 959 34.88 4.71 -12.31
N ALA A 960 33.90 4.90 -11.43
CA ALA A 960 34.06 5.59 -10.16
C ALA A 960 33.16 4.96 -9.09
N LYS A 961 33.51 5.13 -7.81
CA LYS A 961 32.62 4.75 -6.70
C LYS A 961 31.44 5.70 -6.67
N SER A 962 30.30 5.23 -6.15
CA SER A 962 29.10 6.04 -5.96
C SER A 962 29.34 7.33 -5.18
N ASP A 963 30.26 7.32 -4.22
CA ASP A 963 30.64 8.47 -3.38
C ASP A 963 31.86 9.25 -3.88
N TRP A 964 32.42 8.89 -5.03
CA TRP A 964 33.64 9.49 -5.59
C TRP A 964 34.85 9.44 -4.64
N THR A 965 34.86 8.54 -3.66
CA THR A 965 36.07 8.31 -2.86
C THR A 965 37.18 7.74 -3.74
N ASN A 966 38.43 8.03 -3.35
CA ASN A 966 39.58 7.63 -4.13
C ASN A 966 39.76 6.11 -4.10
N TYR A 967 40.17 5.56 -5.24
CA TYR A 967 40.88 4.30 -5.37
C TYR A 967 42.37 4.52 -5.17
N ASN A 968 43.06 3.43 -4.88
CA ASN A 968 44.50 3.31 -4.79
C ASN A 968 45.01 2.48 -5.98
N GLN A 969 45.05 3.03 -7.19
CA GLN A 969 45.48 2.29 -8.39
C GLN A 969 46.82 1.55 -8.26
N ALA A 970 47.70 1.94 -7.32
CA ALA A 970 48.96 1.25 -7.05
C ALA A 970 48.82 -0.20 -6.55
N ASN A 971 47.68 -0.60 -5.99
CA ASN A 971 47.41 -1.99 -5.59
C ASN A 971 46.59 -2.77 -6.63
N ASP A 972 46.22 -2.18 -7.76
CA ASP A 972 45.37 -2.85 -8.75
C ASP A 972 46.18 -3.70 -9.74
N TYR A 973 45.76 -4.95 -9.95
CA TYR A 973 46.45 -5.90 -10.82
C TYR A 973 46.58 -5.38 -12.25
N SER A 974 45.48 -4.91 -12.86
CA SER A 974 45.49 -4.45 -14.25
C SER A 974 46.06 -3.04 -14.43
N PHE A 975 46.31 -2.28 -13.36
CA PHE A 975 46.82 -0.93 -13.48
C PHE A 975 48.24 -0.91 -14.08
N ASN A 976 48.47 0.06 -14.95
CA ASN A 976 49.72 0.27 -15.65
C ASN A 976 50.12 1.74 -15.51
N ASN A 977 51.17 1.99 -14.73
CA ASN A 977 51.70 3.32 -14.45
C ASN A 977 52.77 3.80 -15.47
N ASN A 978 53.12 2.97 -16.45
CA ASN A 978 54.21 3.23 -17.38
C ASN A 978 53.72 3.91 -18.68
N GLY A 979 53.29 5.17 -18.54
CA GLY A 979 52.93 6.08 -19.66
C GLY A 979 51.52 5.92 -20.23
N PHE A 980 51.11 6.87 -21.09
CA PHE A 980 49.78 6.93 -21.70
C PHE A 980 49.66 6.18 -23.04
N ASP A 981 50.74 5.55 -23.51
CA ASP A 981 50.77 4.86 -24.80
C ASP A 981 50.10 3.48 -24.71
N TYR A 982 49.34 3.11 -25.74
CA TYR A 982 48.80 1.76 -25.88
C TYR A 982 49.93 0.75 -26.07
N LYS A 983 49.94 -0.30 -25.27
CA LYS A 983 50.88 -1.42 -25.38
C LYS A 983 50.20 -2.74 -25.02
N THR A 984 50.81 -3.84 -25.40
CA THR A 984 50.39 -5.14 -24.88
C THR A 984 50.57 -5.15 -23.36
N TRP A 985 49.52 -5.55 -22.64
CA TRP A 985 49.51 -5.67 -21.19
C TRP A 985 48.86 -7.00 -20.84
N ASP A 986 49.68 -7.95 -20.40
CA ASP A 986 49.26 -9.33 -20.10
C ASP A 986 48.31 -9.42 -18.90
N LYS A 987 48.17 -8.34 -18.13
CA LYS A 987 47.21 -8.23 -17.04
C LYS A 987 45.83 -7.73 -17.46
N ILE A 988 45.57 -7.58 -18.77
CA ILE A 988 44.22 -7.50 -19.32
C ILE A 988 43.92 -8.84 -19.99
N THR A 989 42.83 -9.48 -19.59
CA THR A 989 42.39 -10.72 -20.23
C THR A 989 41.37 -10.44 -21.33
N LEU A 990 41.49 -11.20 -22.41
CA LEU A 990 40.66 -11.11 -23.60
C LEU A 990 40.10 -12.50 -23.89
N TYR A 991 38.79 -12.57 -24.07
CA TYR A 991 38.06 -13.80 -24.37
C TYR A 991 37.34 -13.65 -25.70
N TYR A 992 37.24 -14.76 -26.41
CA TYR A 992 36.43 -14.90 -27.61
C TYR A 992 35.61 -16.19 -27.49
N ASN A 993 34.28 -16.10 -27.63
CA ASN A 993 33.37 -17.22 -27.39
C ASN A 993 33.66 -17.93 -26.05
N ASP A 994 33.73 -17.13 -24.99
CA ASP A 994 34.00 -17.53 -23.60
C ASP A 994 35.34 -18.26 -23.36
N SER A 995 36.20 -18.35 -24.38
CA SER A 995 37.53 -18.94 -24.27
C SER A 995 38.58 -17.85 -24.07
N LEU A 996 39.44 -17.99 -23.05
CA LEU A 996 40.57 -17.08 -22.84
C LEU A 996 41.56 -17.21 -24.01
N ILE A 997 41.75 -16.12 -24.76
CA ILE A 997 42.65 -16.10 -25.92
C ILE A 997 43.92 -15.29 -25.70
N SER A 998 43.94 -14.37 -24.72
CA SER A 998 45.13 -13.60 -24.34
C SER A 998 45.01 -13.05 -22.91
N GLY A 999 46.15 -12.87 -22.24
CA GLY A 999 46.25 -12.33 -20.87
C GLY A 999 46.39 -13.41 -19.79
N ILE A 1000 46.62 -12.98 -18.55
CA ILE A 1000 46.84 -13.81 -17.37
C ILE A 1000 45.90 -13.30 -16.26
N GLU A 1001 44.98 -14.15 -15.81
CA GLU A 1001 44.12 -13.87 -14.65
C GLU A 1001 44.96 -13.82 -13.34
N PRO A 1002 44.63 -12.93 -12.39
CA PRO A 1002 45.39 -12.73 -11.14
C PRO A 1002 45.34 -13.90 -10.15
#